data_AF-A0A9P0LWJ7-F1
#
_entry.id   AF-A0A9P0LWJ7-F1
#
_cell.length_a   1.000
_cell.length_b   1.000
_cell.length_c   1.000
_cell.angle_alpha   90.00
_cell.angle_beta   90.00
_cell.angle_gamma   90.00
#
_symmetry.space_group_name_H-M   'P 1'
#
loop_
_entity.id
_entity.type
_entity.pdbx_description
1 polymer ?
#
loop_
_entity_poly.entity_id
_entity_poly.type
_entity_poly.pdbx_seq_one_letter_code
_entity_poly.pdbx_strand_id
1 'polypeptide(L)'
;MEDDEFSDTYEEGDEEKAEELDPENPQHYFPIMEKNFNKVIAEIESNPEAAVFADEYNKLFEAFFNAYNKQKELDEETKQLHEQIVEKDKKISLAVNLADEDKKTIDSLKSQITHAWKLADAAHSREQVAQEIIDNLRRQVENLNAEIDFRNKLNQDTEEMGELSKHKDGLERERDRLINEVTQLNTKLHNALSYQEELERKTSEADLKINEINGQLEDQVAETQRQKKAKEKLEQDVEELKAKIEEKESKIVELHGVIAQNAKAIARSEQDAKETKYAYDKLSKEFEATALKFSRLQDDHNQTMFDLDKSKKVIQDKMLDAKIIGEEAIRLKLDVSKLSKTRELLEKKILAMNTEKDELNSDRTKLRQRIYMLEKEMDDFKKYIDEDKRHIEGMMKEKDVLTKSVQRMQVLQQDQNKLIFIQEQSKKKLEVELDLYFIENNKQKKAIGQLERERDKLAEDHIELTQTIEDNMEDIRQKKVMIFDLKKTTSELENKVRQQQNLYEAMRSDRNSLQKLLQESTAETGELKKKLKILFHHIEQLKEDIGQKEKQLIKDENVMRKLNKEKDNLKIEVMSRIDQIRTLKEELKEKRDEERRLHKCLIENDRTIRQQAKDLEQIMNERDVIGSQLVRRNDEIALLNEKIRILQATLARGETHYEQRIEDIRLLKLEVKRLRQEKNLMSKSLSNMVDLKQEIFHLERDLTKSRLKCTALEKEVQNPLNIHRWRKLEGSDPELLDLLQKIQHLQKRLLQQGSEAVERERQLKTAERLYINLRQVLAKQPGPGIKNELSKTQRALKARGNKLKE
;
A
#
# COMPACT_ATOMS: atom_id res chain seq x y z
N MET A 1 -60.67 -49.31 28.31
CA MET A 1 -59.50 -49.80 27.54
C MET A 1 -58.64 -48.58 27.24
N GLU A 2 -58.23 -47.83 28.27
CA GLU A 2 -57.36 -48.24 29.41
C GLU A 2 -55.91 -48.42 28.93
N ASP A 3 -54.89 -47.83 29.54
CA ASP A 3 -54.86 -46.79 30.59
C ASP A 3 -53.53 -45.99 30.47
N ASP A 4 -53.43 -44.86 31.15
CA ASP A 4 -52.15 -44.19 31.44
C ASP A 4 -51.27 -45.11 32.33
N GLU A 5 -49.95 -45.05 32.18
CA GLU A 5 -49.11 -44.79 33.37
C GLU A 5 -47.72 -44.25 33.05
N PHE A 6 -47.36 -43.19 33.79
CA PHE A 6 -46.03 -42.62 33.90
C PHE A 6 -45.15 -43.56 34.76
N SER A 7 -43.88 -43.73 34.40
CA SER A 7 -42.88 -44.34 35.29
C SER A 7 -41.56 -43.60 35.19
N ASP A 8 -41.35 -42.63 36.09
CA ASP A 8 -40.00 -42.18 36.43
C ASP A 8 -39.23 -43.36 37.02
N THR A 9 -37.98 -43.56 36.57
CA THR A 9 -37.03 -44.44 37.25
C THR A 9 -35.74 -43.66 37.47
N TYR A 10 -35.52 -43.22 38.72
CA TYR A 10 -34.23 -42.75 39.19
C TYR A 10 -33.43 -43.95 39.70
N GLU A 11 -32.25 -44.19 39.14
CA GLU A 11 -31.11 -44.91 39.73
C GLU A 11 -29.87 -44.26 39.05
N GLU A 12 -29.18 -43.35 39.73
CA GLU A 12 -28.05 -43.60 40.65
C GLU A 12 -26.83 -44.21 39.95
N GLY A 13 -25.69 -43.50 39.96
CA GLY A 13 -24.40 -44.08 39.59
C GLY A 13 -23.46 -43.26 38.68
N ASP A 14 -23.34 -41.94 38.86
CA ASP A 14 -22.16 -41.22 38.36
C ASP A 14 -20.91 -41.60 39.21
N GLU A 15 -20.38 -42.80 38.96
CA GLU A 15 -18.96 -43.03 39.16
C GLU A 15 -18.22 -42.34 38.00
N GLU A 16 -17.47 -41.27 38.32
CA GLU A 16 -16.57 -40.60 37.36
C GLU A 16 -15.53 -41.59 36.82
N LYS A 17 -15.89 -42.26 35.71
CA LYS A 17 -14.91 -42.89 34.83
C LYS A 17 -14.06 -41.78 34.25
N ALA A 18 -12.91 -41.53 34.88
CA ALA A 18 -11.89 -40.64 34.33
C ALA A 18 -11.63 -41.03 32.87
N GLU A 19 -11.97 -40.15 31.93
CA GLU A 19 -11.85 -40.44 30.50
C GLU A 19 -10.42 -40.87 30.17
N GLU A 20 -10.28 -42.06 29.58
CA GLU A 20 -9.02 -42.49 28.97
C GLU A 20 -8.79 -41.63 27.73
N LEU A 21 -8.12 -40.49 27.94
CA LEU A 21 -7.71 -39.57 26.90
C LEU A 21 -6.71 -40.25 25.95
N ASP A 22 -7.24 -40.85 24.89
CA ASP A 22 -6.49 -41.50 23.82
C ASP A 22 -5.44 -40.54 23.19
N PRO A 23 -4.13 -40.85 23.28
CA PRO A 23 -3.07 -40.04 22.66
C PRO A 23 -3.10 -39.99 21.13
N GLU A 24 -3.76 -40.93 20.45
CA GLU A 24 -3.86 -40.93 18.98
C GLU A 24 -5.03 -40.07 18.46
N ASN A 25 -5.97 -39.63 19.31
CA ASN A 25 -7.06 -38.75 18.92
C ASN A 25 -6.64 -37.26 18.95
N PRO A 26 -6.63 -36.54 17.81
CA PRO A 26 -6.27 -35.11 17.78
C PRO A 26 -7.14 -34.22 18.68
N GLN A 27 -8.37 -34.63 18.99
CA GLN A 27 -9.26 -33.86 19.87
C GLN A 27 -8.91 -33.99 21.35
N HIS A 28 -8.25 -35.08 21.76
CA HIS A 28 -7.81 -35.32 23.14
C HIS A 28 -6.45 -34.69 23.46
N TYR A 29 -5.70 -34.28 22.43
CA TYR A 29 -4.34 -33.75 22.57
C TYR A 29 -4.25 -32.53 23.50
N PHE A 30 -5.21 -31.61 23.44
CA PHE A 30 -5.23 -30.44 24.33
C PHE A 30 -5.54 -30.82 25.80
N PRO A 31 -6.62 -31.58 26.12
CA PRO A 31 -6.85 -32.09 27.48
C PRO A 31 -5.66 -32.88 28.08
N ILE A 32 -4.94 -33.67 27.28
CA ILE A 32 -3.73 -34.38 27.72
C ILE A 32 -2.64 -33.37 28.10
N MET A 33 -2.41 -32.35 27.27
CA MET A 33 -1.39 -31.33 27.50
C MET A 33 -1.71 -30.45 28.71
N GLU A 34 -2.99 -30.09 28.91
CA GLU A 34 -3.49 -29.37 30.09
C GLU A 34 -3.31 -30.18 31.38
N LYS A 35 -3.66 -31.47 31.37
CA LYS A 35 -3.45 -32.38 32.50
C LYS A 35 -1.96 -32.54 32.86
N ASN A 36 -1.09 -32.63 31.86
CA ASN A 36 0.36 -32.68 32.05
C ASN A 36 0.91 -31.35 32.57
N PHE A 37 0.46 -30.22 32.04
CA PHE A 37 0.83 -28.89 32.51
C PHE A 37 0.46 -28.68 33.99
N ASN A 38 -0.78 -28.98 34.37
CA ASN A 38 -1.26 -28.86 35.75
C ASN A 38 -0.50 -29.75 36.74
N LYS A 39 0.02 -30.90 36.28
CA LYS A 39 0.91 -31.75 37.08
C LYS A 39 2.31 -31.13 37.21
N VAL A 40 2.90 -30.68 36.11
CA VAL A 40 4.27 -30.12 36.09
C VAL A 40 4.35 -28.79 36.83
N ILE A 41 3.35 -27.90 36.73
CA ILE A 41 3.33 -26.63 37.48
C ILE A 41 3.31 -26.90 39.01
N ALA A 42 2.53 -27.88 39.47
CA ALA A 42 2.51 -28.28 40.88
C ALA A 42 3.85 -28.88 41.36
N GLU A 43 4.54 -29.65 40.52
CA GLU A 43 5.90 -30.14 40.80
C GLU A 43 6.95 -29.01 40.84
N ILE A 44 6.81 -27.98 39.98
CA ILE A 44 7.67 -26.80 39.95
C ILE A 44 7.45 -25.92 41.19
N GLU A 45 6.20 -25.62 41.55
CA GLU A 45 5.83 -24.80 42.71
C GLU A 45 6.22 -25.47 44.04
N SER A 46 6.20 -26.81 44.09
CA SER A 46 6.64 -27.56 45.27
C SER A 46 8.16 -27.55 45.51
N ASN A 47 8.98 -27.09 44.55
CA ASN A 47 10.44 -27.06 44.68
C ASN A 47 10.97 -25.61 44.75
N PRO A 48 11.56 -25.16 45.87
CA PRO A 48 12.01 -23.78 46.06
C PRO A 48 13.02 -23.27 45.02
N GLU A 49 13.83 -24.14 44.42
CA GLU A 49 14.79 -23.75 43.37
C GLU A 49 14.13 -23.67 41.98
N ALA A 50 13.04 -24.40 41.75
CA ALA A 50 12.33 -24.44 40.48
C ALA A 50 11.19 -23.41 40.39
N ALA A 51 10.59 -23.03 41.52
CA ALA A 51 9.44 -22.12 41.59
C ALA A 51 9.65 -20.77 40.86
N VAL A 52 10.91 -20.32 40.71
CA VAL A 52 11.26 -19.12 39.91
C VAL A 52 10.84 -19.24 38.44
N PHE A 53 10.75 -20.47 37.90
CA PHE A 53 10.36 -20.76 36.51
C PHE A 53 8.86 -21.02 36.33
N ALA A 54 8.06 -21.11 37.41
CA ALA A 54 6.62 -21.33 37.32
C ALA A 54 5.94 -20.25 36.47
N ASP A 55 6.35 -18.99 36.66
CA ASP A 55 5.86 -17.82 35.95
C ASP A 55 6.19 -17.83 34.44
N GLU A 56 7.30 -18.47 34.04
CA GLU A 56 7.68 -18.63 32.63
C GLU A 56 6.94 -19.82 31.99
N TYR A 57 6.74 -20.90 32.75
CA TYR A 57 5.97 -22.07 32.31
C TYR A 57 4.48 -21.75 32.14
N ASN A 58 3.89 -20.96 33.05
CA ASN A 58 2.55 -20.41 32.94
C ASN A 58 2.36 -19.61 31.64
N LYS A 59 3.28 -18.68 31.33
CA LYS A 59 3.25 -17.87 30.09
C LYS A 59 3.36 -18.73 28.82
N LEU A 60 4.15 -19.80 28.87
CA LEU A 60 4.28 -20.73 27.74
C LEU A 60 2.98 -21.51 27.49
N PHE A 61 2.31 -21.98 28.55
CA PHE A 61 1.02 -22.65 28.42
C PHE A 61 -0.10 -21.70 28.02
N GLU A 62 -0.12 -20.46 28.53
CA GLU A 62 -1.05 -19.42 28.09
C GLU A 62 -0.90 -19.12 26.58
N ALA A 63 0.34 -19.05 26.07
CA ALA A 63 0.59 -18.92 24.64
C ALA A 63 0.10 -20.13 23.82
N PHE A 64 0.28 -21.35 24.34
CA PHE A 64 -0.23 -22.59 23.73
C PHE A 64 -1.76 -22.65 23.73
N PHE A 65 -2.42 -22.30 24.83
CA PHE A 65 -3.87 -22.23 24.96
C PHE A 65 -4.48 -21.22 23.98
N ASN A 66 -3.91 -20.02 23.91
CA ASN A 66 -4.33 -18.99 22.95
C ASN A 66 -4.14 -19.45 21.49
N ALA A 67 -3.04 -20.15 21.18
CA ALA A 67 -2.83 -20.73 19.85
C ALA A 67 -3.84 -21.84 19.52
N TYR A 68 -4.14 -22.74 20.46
CA TYR A 68 -5.12 -23.81 20.30
C TYR A 68 -6.54 -23.27 20.10
N ASN A 69 -6.97 -22.32 20.92
CA ASN A 69 -8.27 -21.65 20.76
C ASN A 69 -8.36 -20.95 19.40
N LYS A 70 -7.30 -20.24 18.98
CA LYS A 70 -7.28 -19.58 17.67
C LYS A 70 -7.31 -20.56 16.51
N GLN A 71 -6.66 -21.71 16.63
CA GLN A 71 -6.76 -22.80 15.66
C GLN A 71 -8.19 -23.35 15.58
N LYS A 72 -8.83 -23.62 16.73
CA LYS A 72 -10.20 -24.11 16.79
C LYS A 72 -11.20 -23.12 16.17
N GLU A 73 -11.08 -21.82 16.45
CA GLU A 73 -11.86 -20.77 15.80
C GLU A 73 -11.70 -20.80 14.27
N LEU A 74 -10.46 -20.94 13.77
CA LEU A 74 -10.18 -20.99 12.34
C LEU A 74 -10.69 -22.28 11.67
N ASP A 75 -10.68 -23.41 12.37
CA ASP A 75 -11.26 -24.67 11.88
C ASP A 75 -12.79 -24.59 11.81
N GLU A 76 -13.44 -23.94 12.77
CA GLU A 76 -14.89 -23.67 12.75
C GLU A 76 -15.27 -22.67 11.64
N GLU A 77 -14.51 -21.58 11.48
CA GLU A 77 -14.69 -20.61 10.39
C GLU A 77 -14.48 -21.27 9.01
N THR A 78 -13.47 -22.14 8.88
CA THR A 78 -13.20 -22.90 7.65
C THR A 78 -14.34 -23.87 7.30
N LYS A 79 -14.93 -24.55 8.29
CA LYS A 79 -16.13 -25.39 8.09
C LYS A 79 -17.32 -24.56 7.63
N GLN A 80 -17.61 -23.43 8.28
CA GLN A 80 -18.72 -22.54 7.89
C GLN A 80 -18.53 -21.97 6.48
N LEU A 81 -17.31 -21.58 6.11
CA LEU A 81 -16.98 -21.12 4.76
C LEU A 81 -17.13 -22.24 3.73
N HIS A 82 -16.74 -23.48 4.06
CA HIS A 82 -16.92 -24.64 3.19
C HIS A 82 -18.40 -24.96 2.94
N GLU A 83 -19.23 -24.96 3.99
CA GLU A 83 -20.68 -25.14 3.86
C GLU A 83 -21.33 -24.05 3.01
N GLN A 84 -20.92 -22.79 3.20
CA GLN A 84 -21.36 -21.67 2.36
C GLN A 84 -20.95 -21.85 0.90
N ILE A 85 -19.73 -22.30 0.60
CA ILE A 85 -19.29 -22.59 -0.78
C ILE A 85 -20.19 -23.66 -1.40
N VAL A 86 -20.44 -24.78 -0.71
CA VAL A 86 -21.31 -25.86 -1.19
C VAL A 86 -22.76 -25.37 -1.42
N GLU A 87 -23.26 -24.46 -0.58
CA GLU A 87 -24.58 -23.84 -0.79
C GLU A 87 -24.61 -22.89 -2.01
N LYS A 88 -23.53 -22.13 -2.24
CA LYS A 88 -23.38 -21.24 -3.39
C LYS A 88 -23.26 -22.02 -4.69
N ASP A 89 -22.51 -23.13 -4.72
CA ASP A 89 -22.37 -24.00 -5.89
C ASP A 89 -23.72 -24.65 -6.29
N LYS A 90 -24.53 -25.04 -5.30
CA LYS A 90 -25.92 -25.50 -5.55
C LYS A 90 -26.76 -24.39 -6.18
N LYS A 91 -26.65 -23.15 -5.68
CA LYS A 91 -27.38 -21.98 -6.22
C LYS A 91 -26.91 -21.60 -7.64
N ILE A 92 -25.61 -21.68 -7.92
CA ILE A 92 -25.04 -21.46 -9.26
C ILE A 92 -25.53 -22.54 -10.22
N SER A 93 -25.48 -23.82 -9.81
CA SER A 93 -25.96 -24.94 -10.63
C SER A 93 -27.44 -24.80 -10.99
N LEU A 94 -28.28 -24.37 -10.05
CA LEU A 94 -29.70 -24.09 -10.30
C LEU A 94 -29.89 -22.93 -11.28
N ALA A 95 -29.13 -21.84 -11.13
CA ALA A 95 -29.20 -20.69 -12.03
C ALA A 95 -28.74 -21.01 -13.47
N VAL A 96 -27.73 -21.88 -13.63
CA VAL A 96 -27.28 -22.36 -14.94
C VAL A 96 -28.36 -23.21 -15.61
N ASN A 97 -29.00 -24.13 -14.87
CA ASN A 97 -30.10 -24.95 -15.40
C ASN A 97 -31.29 -24.09 -15.86
N LEU A 98 -31.68 -23.08 -15.06
CA LEU A 98 -32.73 -22.13 -15.42
C LEU A 98 -32.37 -21.32 -16.67
N ALA A 99 -31.12 -20.85 -16.78
CA ALA A 99 -30.66 -20.12 -17.97
C ALA A 99 -30.70 -20.98 -19.25
N ASP A 100 -30.44 -22.28 -19.15
CA ASP A 100 -30.56 -23.21 -20.28
C ASP A 100 -32.03 -23.53 -20.64
N GLU A 101 -32.97 -23.49 -19.68
CA GLU A 101 -34.41 -23.60 -19.93
C GLU A 101 -34.98 -22.32 -20.56
N ASP A 102 -34.59 -21.15 -20.06
CA ASP A 102 -34.93 -19.85 -20.64
C ASP A 102 -34.41 -19.76 -22.09
N LYS A 103 -33.18 -20.22 -22.35
CA LYS A 103 -32.59 -20.26 -23.70
C LYS A 103 -33.41 -21.12 -24.66
N LYS A 104 -33.82 -22.34 -24.25
CA LYS A 104 -34.72 -23.19 -25.05
C LYS A 104 -36.06 -22.52 -25.33
N THR A 105 -36.60 -21.81 -24.33
CA THR A 105 -37.87 -21.09 -24.45
C THR A 105 -37.75 -19.91 -25.42
N ILE A 106 -36.67 -19.13 -25.33
CA ILE A 106 -36.34 -18.03 -26.24
C ILE A 106 -36.20 -18.53 -27.68
N ASP A 107 -35.51 -19.65 -27.91
CA ASP A 107 -35.31 -20.17 -29.27
C ASP A 107 -36.62 -20.75 -29.87
N SER A 108 -37.51 -21.33 -29.04
CA SER A 108 -38.89 -21.66 -29.43
C SER A 108 -39.69 -20.42 -29.84
N LEU A 109 -39.66 -19.35 -29.03
CA LEU A 109 -40.36 -18.10 -29.32
C LEU A 109 -39.83 -17.41 -30.59
N LYS A 110 -38.51 -17.41 -30.84
CA LYS A 110 -37.93 -16.92 -32.11
C LYS A 110 -38.44 -17.71 -33.32
N SER A 111 -38.61 -19.03 -33.18
CA SER A 111 -39.18 -19.88 -34.24
C SER A 111 -40.66 -19.54 -34.50
N GLN A 112 -41.44 -19.28 -33.45
CA GLN A 112 -42.83 -18.84 -33.58
C GLN A 112 -42.95 -17.46 -34.22
N ILE A 113 -42.07 -16.51 -33.86
CA ILE A 113 -42.02 -15.17 -34.49
C ILE A 113 -41.69 -15.29 -35.98
N THR A 114 -40.68 -16.08 -36.37
CA THR A 114 -40.36 -16.28 -37.80
C THR A 114 -41.48 -17.00 -38.57
N HIS A 115 -42.28 -17.84 -37.92
CA HIS A 115 -43.50 -18.40 -38.51
C HIS A 115 -44.62 -17.36 -38.66
N ALA A 116 -44.82 -16.49 -37.67
CA ALA A 116 -45.81 -15.41 -37.70
C ALA A 116 -45.50 -14.37 -38.79
N TRP A 117 -44.22 -14.01 -38.97
CA TRP A 117 -43.77 -13.13 -40.06
C TRP A 117 -44.09 -13.73 -41.44
N LYS A 118 -43.78 -15.01 -41.67
CA LYS A 118 -44.14 -15.69 -42.93
C LYS A 118 -45.65 -15.75 -43.19
N LEU A 119 -46.46 -15.86 -42.13
CA LEU A 119 -47.93 -15.77 -42.24
C LEU A 119 -48.39 -14.35 -42.61
N ALA A 120 -47.77 -13.31 -42.04
CA ALA A 120 -48.05 -11.91 -42.37
C ALA A 120 -47.67 -11.58 -43.81
N ASP A 121 -46.48 -11.96 -44.27
CA ASP A 121 -46.03 -11.78 -45.66
C ASP A 121 -46.99 -12.50 -46.64
N ALA A 122 -47.41 -13.72 -46.30
CA ALA A 122 -48.38 -14.48 -47.11
C ALA A 122 -49.80 -13.88 -47.09
N ALA A 123 -50.19 -13.18 -46.02
CA ALA A 123 -51.46 -12.45 -45.97
C ALA A 123 -51.39 -11.18 -46.83
N HIS A 124 -50.31 -10.40 -46.70
CA HIS A 124 -50.10 -9.17 -47.46
C HIS A 124 -49.98 -9.44 -48.97
N SER A 125 -49.34 -10.54 -49.37
CA SER A 125 -49.31 -10.95 -50.79
C SER A 125 -50.71 -11.29 -51.34
N ARG A 126 -51.62 -11.86 -50.54
CA ARG A 126 -53.02 -12.08 -50.95
C ARG A 126 -53.82 -10.78 -51.03
N GLU A 127 -53.59 -9.88 -50.09
CA GLU A 127 -54.19 -8.54 -50.06
C GLU A 127 -53.81 -7.73 -51.29
N GLN A 128 -52.53 -7.77 -51.69
CA GLN A 128 -52.05 -7.11 -52.90
C GLN A 128 -52.72 -7.64 -54.18
N VAL A 129 -52.88 -8.97 -54.30
CA VAL A 129 -53.63 -9.60 -55.39
C VAL A 129 -55.12 -9.23 -55.36
N ALA A 130 -55.73 -9.16 -54.18
CA ALA A 130 -57.13 -8.71 -54.04
C ALA A 130 -57.31 -7.25 -54.47
N GLN A 131 -56.33 -6.38 -54.16
CA GLN A 131 -56.34 -4.98 -54.55
C GLN A 131 -56.22 -4.81 -56.09
N GLU A 132 -55.34 -5.58 -56.75
CA GLU A 132 -55.25 -5.60 -58.22
C GLU A 132 -56.56 -6.07 -58.89
N ILE A 133 -57.29 -7.00 -58.26
CA ILE A 133 -58.63 -7.42 -58.73
C ILE A 133 -59.65 -6.30 -58.54
N ILE A 134 -59.65 -5.61 -57.40
CA ILE A 134 -60.54 -4.48 -57.11
C ILE A 134 -60.31 -3.32 -58.10
N ASP A 135 -59.07 -2.97 -58.40
CA ASP A 135 -58.77 -1.87 -59.33
C ASP A 135 -59.15 -2.21 -60.78
N ASN A 136 -59.04 -3.48 -61.18
CA ASN A 136 -59.56 -3.94 -62.48
C ASN A 136 -61.10 -3.91 -62.53
N LEU A 137 -61.79 -4.30 -61.45
CA LEU A 137 -63.26 -4.21 -61.37
C LEU A 137 -63.74 -2.75 -61.37
N ARG A 138 -63.03 -1.84 -60.70
CA ARG A 138 -63.33 -0.39 -60.72
C ARG A 138 -63.26 0.17 -62.15
N ARG A 139 -62.23 -0.17 -62.92
CA ARG A 139 -62.13 0.20 -64.34
C ARG A 139 -63.26 -0.36 -65.21
N GLN A 140 -63.77 -1.56 -64.91
CA GLN A 140 -64.92 -2.11 -65.63
C GLN A 140 -66.22 -1.35 -65.30
N VAL A 141 -66.44 -0.98 -64.05
CA VAL A 141 -67.59 -0.15 -63.63
C VAL A 141 -67.54 1.25 -64.26
N GLU A 142 -66.34 1.85 -64.33
CA GLU A 142 -66.13 3.17 -64.94
C GLU A 142 -66.45 3.16 -66.45
N ASN A 143 -66.05 2.10 -67.17
CA ASN A 143 -66.40 1.90 -68.58
C ASN A 143 -67.91 1.65 -68.81
N LEU A 144 -68.58 0.89 -67.93
CA LEU A 144 -70.02 0.62 -68.04
C LEU A 144 -70.88 1.86 -67.75
N ASN A 145 -70.48 2.69 -66.80
CA ASN A 145 -71.18 3.97 -66.53
C ASN A 145 -71.09 4.93 -67.73
N ALA A 146 -69.94 4.98 -68.42
CA ALA A 146 -69.78 5.78 -69.64
C ALA A 146 -70.71 5.32 -70.79
N GLU A 147 -71.05 4.02 -70.84
CA GLU A 147 -71.96 3.46 -71.85
C GLU A 147 -73.45 3.74 -71.52
N ILE A 148 -73.80 3.82 -70.21
CA ILE A 148 -75.12 4.21 -69.73
C ILE A 148 -75.41 5.69 -69.99
N ASP A 149 -74.44 6.58 -69.72
CA ASP A 149 -74.56 8.03 -69.99
C ASP A 149 -74.65 8.36 -71.50
N PHE A 150 -74.14 7.48 -72.36
CA PHE A 150 -74.31 7.60 -73.81
C PHE A 150 -75.70 7.14 -74.28
N ARG A 151 -76.30 6.12 -73.64
CA ARG A 151 -77.63 5.59 -74.01
C ARG A 151 -78.80 6.45 -73.56
N ASN A 152 -78.68 7.19 -72.46
CA ASN A 152 -79.78 8.00 -71.91
C ASN A 152 -80.05 9.32 -72.66
N LYS A 153 -79.35 9.59 -73.77
CA LYS A 153 -79.52 10.82 -74.60
C LYS A 153 -80.25 10.60 -75.93
N LEU A 154 -80.76 9.40 -76.21
CA LEU A 154 -81.43 9.09 -77.47
C LEU A 154 -82.65 8.19 -77.28
N ASN A 155 -83.83 8.80 -77.12
CA ASN A 155 -85.11 8.32 -77.68
C ASN A 155 -86.21 9.38 -77.49
N GLN A 156 -86.93 9.68 -78.57
CA GLN A 156 -87.97 10.71 -78.69
C GLN A 156 -89.34 10.07 -78.99
N ASP A 157 -90.40 10.76 -78.53
CA ASP A 157 -91.70 11.02 -79.17
C ASP A 157 -92.64 9.88 -79.65
N THR A 158 -93.94 10.02 -79.30
CA THR A 158 -95.19 9.93 -80.11
C THR A 158 -96.40 9.77 -79.16
N GLU A 159 -97.45 10.61 -79.14
CA GLU A 159 -98.54 10.85 -80.13
C GLU A 159 -99.49 9.63 -80.30
N GLU A 160 -100.82 9.72 -80.44
CA GLU A 160 -101.82 10.81 -80.29
C GLU A 160 -103.27 10.23 -80.20
N MET A 161 -104.20 11.00 -79.61
CA MET A 161 -105.64 11.21 -79.93
C MET A 161 -106.63 10.09 -80.40
N GLY A 162 -107.84 10.09 -79.80
CA GLY A 162 -109.12 10.19 -80.56
C GLY A 162 -110.24 9.13 -80.39
N GLU A 163 -111.38 9.51 -79.77
CA GLU A 163 -112.76 9.46 -80.34
C GLU A 163 -113.89 9.64 -79.29
N LEU A 164 -114.54 10.81 -79.27
CA LEU A 164 -115.67 11.13 -78.39
C LEU A 164 -117.02 10.59 -78.91
N SER A 165 -117.42 9.40 -78.46
CA SER A 165 -118.85 9.10 -78.16
C SER A 165 -119.08 7.79 -77.40
N LYS A 166 -118.07 6.91 -77.35
CA LYS A 166 -118.00 5.79 -76.37
C LYS A 166 -117.46 6.24 -75.00
N HIS A 167 -117.48 7.56 -74.77
CA HIS A 167 -116.64 8.21 -73.76
C HIS A 167 -117.13 7.98 -72.32
N LYS A 168 -118.41 7.63 -72.08
CA LYS A 168 -118.90 7.40 -70.71
C LYS A 168 -118.46 6.04 -70.14
N ASP A 169 -118.76 4.95 -70.85
CA ASP A 169 -118.32 3.59 -70.47
C ASP A 169 -116.79 3.41 -70.65
N GLY A 170 -116.20 4.16 -71.59
CA GLY A 170 -114.77 4.35 -71.70
C GLY A 170 -114.19 4.94 -70.43
N LEU A 171 -114.66 6.12 -70.01
CA LEU A 171 -114.17 6.81 -68.81
C LEU A 171 -114.36 6.03 -67.52
N GLU A 172 -115.33 5.12 -67.38
CA GLU A 172 -115.39 4.26 -66.19
C GLU A 172 -114.33 3.14 -66.22
N ARG A 173 -114.09 2.49 -67.36
CA ARG A 173 -113.02 1.49 -67.49
C ARG A 173 -111.63 2.13 -67.49
N GLU A 174 -111.53 3.37 -67.96
CA GLU A 174 -110.32 4.18 -67.99
C GLU A 174 -110.05 4.77 -66.61
N ARG A 175 -111.06 5.22 -65.86
CA ARG A 175 -110.97 5.48 -64.41
C ARG A 175 -110.49 4.24 -63.67
N ASP A 176 -111.06 3.07 -63.92
CA ASP A 176 -110.69 1.86 -63.17
C ASP A 176 -109.31 1.33 -63.59
N ARG A 177 -108.89 1.51 -64.86
CA ARG A 177 -107.51 1.30 -65.31
C ARG A 177 -106.55 2.30 -64.66
N LEU A 178 -106.87 3.59 -64.67
CA LEU A 178 -106.06 4.65 -64.07
C LEU A 178 -106.01 4.52 -62.54
N ILE A 179 -107.05 4.00 -61.87
CA ILE A 179 -107.01 3.67 -60.44
C ILE A 179 -106.11 2.45 -60.22
N ASN A 180 -106.18 1.41 -61.06
CA ASN A 180 -105.24 0.29 -60.99
C ASN A 180 -103.80 0.71 -61.32
N GLU A 181 -103.61 1.67 -62.22
CA GLU A 181 -102.30 2.19 -62.60
C GLU A 181 -101.76 3.14 -61.54
N VAL A 182 -102.58 4.01 -60.95
CA VAL A 182 -102.24 4.85 -59.79
C VAL A 182 -101.97 4.01 -58.55
N THR A 183 -102.71 2.92 -58.30
CA THR A 183 -102.39 2.01 -57.19
C THR A 183 -101.11 1.21 -57.46
N GLN A 184 -100.87 0.75 -58.69
CA GLN A 184 -99.59 0.14 -59.07
C GLN A 184 -98.42 1.13 -58.97
N LEU A 185 -98.58 2.37 -59.44
CA LEU A 185 -97.59 3.44 -59.33
C LEU A 185 -97.38 3.84 -57.86
N ASN A 186 -98.41 3.89 -57.03
CA ASN A 186 -98.28 4.12 -55.59
C ASN A 186 -97.57 2.96 -54.89
N THR A 187 -97.81 1.70 -55.26
CA THR A 187 -97.00 0.57 -54.73
C THR A 187 -95.56 0.59 -55.24
N LYS A 188 -95.31 0.97 -56.49
CA LYS A 188 -93.95 1.17 -57.02
C LYS A 188 -93.23 2.32 -56.33
N LEU A 189 -93.93 3.43 -56.09
CA LEU A 189 -93.43 4.60 -55.36
C LEU A 189 -93.16 4.27 -53.89
N HIS A 190 -94.06 3.55 -53.23
CA HIS A 190 -93.86 3.09 -51.85
C HIS A 190 -92.68 2.11 -51.74
N ASN A 191 -92.55 1.17 -52.67
CA ASN A 191 -91.40 0.27 -52.72
C ASN A 191 -90.10 1.02 -53.05
N ALA A 192 -90.13 2.03 -53.92
CA ALA A 192 -88.98 2.86 -54.24
C ALA A 192 -88.56 3.76 -53.06
N LEU A 193 -89.51 4.34 -52.34
CA LEU A 193 -89.27 5.10 -51.12
C LEU A 193 -88.73 4.21 -50.00
N SER A 194 -89.31 3.02 -49.79
CA SER A 194 -88.80 2.05 -48.81
C SER A 194 -87.39 1.56 -49.17
N TYR A 195 -87.11 1.34 -50.46
CA TYR A 195 -85.77 1.01 -50.93
C TYR A 195 -84.79 2.19 -50.79
N GLN A 196 -85.25 3.43 -50.98
CA GLN A 196 -84.46 4.64 -50.73
C GLN A 196 -84.16 4.81 -49.24
N GLU A 197 -85.13 4.63 -48.35
CA GLU A 197 -84.93 4.63 -46.89
C GLU A 197 -83.95 3.51 -46.46
N GLU A 198 -84.05 2.32 -47.05
CA GLU A 198 -83.07 1.24 -46.83
C GLU A 198 -81.67 1.60 -47.32
N LEU A 199 -81.55 2.27 -48.47
CA LEU A 199 -80.27 2.72 -49.00
C LEU A 199 -79.69 3.81 -48.11
N GLU A 200 -80.46 4.86 -47.78
CA GLU A 200 -80.04 5.95 -46.89
C GLU A 200 -79.61 5.44 -45.51
N ARG A 201 -80.31 4.42 -44.96
CA ARG A 201 -79.87 3.75 -43.73
C ARG A 201 -78.54 3.01 -43.92
N LYS A 202 -78.35 2.31 -45.05
CA LYS A 202 -77.08 1.61 -45.37
C LYS A 202 -75.93 2.59 -45.61
N THR A 203 -76.15 3.76 -46.24
CA THR A 203 -75.12 4.81 -46.35
C THR A 203 -74.79 5.37 -44.99
N SER A 204 -75.78 5.69 -44.15
CA SER A 204 -75.52 6.21 -42.80
C SER A 204 -74.79 5.18 -41.90
N GLU A 205 -75.15 3.90 -41.98
CA GLU A 205 -74.41 2.79 -41.35
C GLU A 205 -72.97 2.64 -41.89
N ALA A 206 -72.73 2.95 -43.17
CA ALA A 206 -71.40 2.91 -43.77
C ALA A 206 -70.57 4.14 -43.38
N ASP A 207 -71.14 5.34 -43.36
CA ASP A 207 -70.49 6.58 -42.93
C ASP A 207 -70.08 6.51 -41.45
N LEU A 208 -70.92 5.93 -40.60
CA LEU A 208 -70.56 5.64 -39.20
C LEU A 208 -69.34 4.71 -39.11
N LYS A 209 -69.31 3.61 -39.89
CA LYS A 209 -68.15 2.69 -39.94
C LYS A 209 -66.89 3.35 -40.52
N ILE A 210 -67.03 4.22 -41.52
CA ILE A 210 -65.91 4.99 -42.07
C ILE A 210 -65.34 5.93 -41.00
N ASN A 211 -66.19 6.59 -40.21
CA ASN A 211 -65.75 7.44 -39.10
C ASN A 211 -65.09 6.64 -37.96
N GLU A 212 -65.62 5.46 -37.61
CA GLU A 212 -64.98 4.55 -36.65
C GLU A 212 -63.60 4.07 -37.13
N ILE A 213 -63.47 3.66 -38.40
CA ILE A 213 -62.20 3.23 -39.01
C ILE A 213 -61.21 4.39 -39.10
N ASN A 214 -61.66 5.61 -39.45
CA ASN A 214 -60.81 6.79 -39.46
C ASN A 214 -60.28 7.12 -38.06
N GLY A 215 -61.12 7.04 -37.01
CA GLY A 215 -60.68 7.21 -35.62
C GLY A 215 -59.65 6.16 -35.20
N GLN A 216 -59.88 4.89 -35.53
CA GLN A 216 -58.91 3.80 -35.28
C GLN A 216 -57.59 4.01 -36.04
N LEU A 217 -57.65 4.57 -37.26
CA LEU A 217 -56.47 4.90 -38.06
C LEU A 217 -55.68 6.07 -37.45
N GLU A 218 -56.36 7.12 -36.97
CA GLU A 218 -55.72 8.23 -36.25
C GLU A 218 -55.04 7.74 -34.95
N ASP A 219 -55.70 6.89 -34.17
CA ASP A 219 -55.14 6.27 -32.97
C ASP A 219 -53.90 5.41 -33.30
N GLN A 220 -53.96 4.58 -34.35
CA GLN A 220 -52.81 3.79 -34.81
C GLN A 220 -51.67 4.65 -35.33
N VAL A 221 -51.95 5.75 -36.04
CA VAL A 221 -50.92 6.70 -36.49
C VAL A 221 -50.27 7.41 -35.30
N ALA A 222 -51.06 7.84 -34.31
CA ALA A 222 -50.55 8.45 -33.08
C ALA A 222 -49.67 7.48 -32.27
N GLU A 223 -50.09 6.22 -32.14
CA GLU A 223 -49.33 5.18 -31.46
C GLU A 223 -48.05 4.80 -32.22
N THR A 224 -48.12 4.69 -33.56
CA THR A 224 -46.94 4.47 -34.40
C THR A 224 -45.94 5.62 -34.27
N GLN A 225 -46.39 6.87 -34.18
CA GLN A 225 -45.50 8.02 -33.93
C GLN A 225 -44.87 8.00 -32.53
N ARG A 226 -45.60 7.55 -31.49
CA ARG A 226 -45.04 7.36 -30.14
C ARG A 226 -43.97 6.27 -30.14
N GLN A 227 -44.26 5.13 -30.76
CA GLN A 227 -43.31 4.01 -30.88
C GLN A 227 -42.08 4.40 -31.69
N LYS A 228 -42.24 5.19 -32.76
CA LYS A 228 -41.12 5.73 -33.53
C LYS A 228 -40.22 6.63 -32.67
N LYS A 229 -40.78 7.56 -31.90
CA LYS A 229 -40.01 8.43 -30.97
C LYS A 229 -39.35 7.63 -29.84
N ALA A 230 -40.01 6.60 -29.33
CA ALA A 230 -39.43 5.69 -28.33
C ALA A 230 -38.24 4.91 -28.92
N LYS A 231 -38.37 4.42 -30.16
CA LYS A 231 -37.29 3.77 -30.91
C LYS A 231 -36.12 4.73 -31.15
N GLU A 232 -36.36 5.92 -31.70
CA GLU A 232 -35.32 6.93 -31.96
C GLU A 232 -34.54 7.28 -30.69
N LYS A 233 -35.22 7.37 -29.54
CA LYS A 233 -34.58 7.58 -28.24
C LYS A 233 -33.75 6.38 -27.78
N LEU A 234 -34.27 5.16 -27.91
CA LEU A 234 -33.52 3.93 -27.58
C LEU A 234 -32.32 3.72 -28.50
N GLU A 235 -32.40 4.11 -29.76
CA GLU A 235 -31.26 4.10 -30.69
C GLU A 235 -30.17 5.09 -30.25
N GLN A 236 -30.54 6.31 -29.83
CA GLN A 236 -29.60 7.26 -29.20
C GLN A 236 -28.99 6.71 -27.90
N ASP A 237 -29.80 6.15 -26.99
CA ASP A 237 -29.32 5.59 -25.72
C ASP A 237 -28.33 4.43 -25.98
N VAL A 238 -28.59 3.58 -26.98
CA VAL A 238 -27.67 2.50 -27.41
C VAL A 238 -26.37 3.04 -28.01
N GLU A 239 -26.44 4.12 -28.79
CA GLU A 239 -25.26 4.73 -29.42
C GLU A 239 -24.37 5.44 -28.38
N GLU A 240 -24.97 6.12 -27.40
CA GLU A 240 -24.25 6.70 -26.25
C GLU A 240 -23.65 5.61 -25.34
N LEU A 241 -24.36 4.48 -25.14
CA LEU A 241 -23.83 3.33 -24.39
C LEU A 241 -22.66 2.65 -25.12
N LYS A 242 -22.70 2.53 -26.45
CA LYS A 242 -21.57 2.04 -27.25
C LYS A 242 -20.35 2.94 -27.12
N ALA A 243 -20.52 4.27 -27.27
CA ALA A 243 -19.43 5.22 -27.09
C ALA A 243 -18.81 5.15 -25.67
N LYS A 244 -19.64 4.96 -24.63
CA LYS A 244 -19.17 4.71 -23.26
C LYS A 244 -18.41 3.38 -23.14
N ILE A 245 -18.84 2.31 -23.81
CA ILE A 245 -18.13 1.02 -23.82
C ILE A 245 -16.76 1.18 -24.49
N GLU A 246 -16.67 1.82 -25.65
CA GLU A 246 -15.40 2.09 -26.33
C GLU A 246 -14.45 2.96 -25.48
N GLU A 247 -14.97 3.97 -24.77
CA GLU A 247 -14.19 4.76 -23.80
C GLU A 247 -13.64 3.88 -22.66
N LYS A 248 -14.46 2.97 -22.12
CA LYS A 248 -14.02 2.03 -21.07
C LYS A 248 -13.04 1.00 -21.58
N GLU A 249 -13.22 0.45 -22.78
CA GLU A 249 -12.28 -0.49 -23.40
C GLU A 249 -10.92 0.17 -23.65
N SER A 250 -10.91 1.41 -24.17
CA SER A 250 -9.68 2.22 -24.29
C SER A 250 -9.00 2.42 -22.93
N LYS A 251 -9.77 2.79 -21.88
CA LYS A 251 -9.27 2.90 -20.50
C LYS A 251 -8.68 1.59 -19.97
N ILE A 252 -9.30 0.45 -20.31
CA ILE A 252 -8.83 -0.88 -19.92
C ILE A 252 -7.50 -1.19 -20.62
N VAL A 253 -7.33 -0.83 -21.89
CA VAL A 253 -6.05 -0.98 -22.61
C VAL A 253 -4.95 -0.10 -21.99
N GLU A 254 -5.26 1.17 -21.67
CA GLU A 254 -4.32 2.06 -20.94
C GLU A 254 -3.90 1.46 -19.60
N LEU A 255 -4.86 0.98 -18.80
CA LEU A 255 -4.60 0.38 -17.48
C LEU A 255 -3.78 -0.92 -17.59
N HIS A 256 -4.04 -1.77 -18.58
CA HIS A 256 -3.18 -2.94 -18.85
C HIS A 256 -1.74 -2.53 -19.23
N GLY A 257 -1.58 -1.44 -19.98
CA GLY A 257 -0.27 -0.85 -20.26
C GLY A 257 0.47 -0.41 -18.99
N VAL A 258 -0.23 0.27 -18.07
CA VAL A 258 0.32 0.68 -16.76
C VAL A 258 0.65 -0.54 -15.89
N ILE A 259 -0.21 -1.56 -15.84
CA ILE A 259 0.05 -2.81 -15.10
C ILE A 259 1.30 -3.51 -15.67
N ALA A 260 1.46 -3.59 -16.99
CA ALA A 260 2.62 -4.19 -17.62
C ALA A 260 3.93 -3.40 -17.38
N GLN A 261 3.86 -2.07 -17.25
CA GLN A 261 5.01 -1.25 -16.82
C GLN A 261 5.34 -1.47 -15.34
N ASN A 262 4.33 -1.50 -14.47
CA ASN A 262 4.51 -1.73 -13.04
C ASN A 262 5.06 -3.13 -12.77
N ALA A 263 4.61 -4.17 -13.48
CA ALA A 263 5.16 -5.52 -13.39
C ALA A 263 6.66 -5.57 -13.76
N LYS A 264 7.08 -4.82 -14.79
CA LYS A 264 8.51 -4.68 -15.14
C LYS A 264 9.30 -3.89 -14.10
N ALA A 265 8.70 -2.91 -13.44
CA ALA A 265 9.32 -2.17 -12.35
C ALA A 265 9.48 -3.04 -11.08
N ILE A 266 8.46 -3.82 -10.73
CA ILE A 266 8.49 -4.79 -9.62
C ILE A 266 9.58 -5.83 -9.87
N ALA A 267 9.63 -6.45 -11.05
CA ALA A 267 10.66 -7.44 -11.38
C ALA A 267 12.10 -6.90 -11.27
N ARG A 268 12.31 -5.61 -11.58
CA ARG A 268 13.61 -4.94 -11.35
C ARG A 268 13.88 -4.74 -9.85
N SER A 269 12.91 -4.19 -9.12
CA SER A 269 13.04 -3.98 -7.66
C SER A 269 13.26 -5.29 -6.89
N GLU A 270 12.66 -6.40 -7.32
CA GLU A 270 12.89 -7.73 -6.77
C GLU A 270 14.30 -8.25 -7.06
N GLN A 271 14.88 -7.92 -8.22
CA GLN A 271 16.26 -8.27 -8.52
C GLN A 271 17.24 -7.41 -7.72
N ASP A 272 17.02 -6.08 -7.65
CA ASP A 272 17.80 -5.17 -6.80
C ASP A 272 17.73 -5.59 -5.31
N ALA A 273 16.56 -6.07 -4.84
CA ALA A 273 16.38 -6.62 -3.50
C ALA A 273 17.17 -7.93 -3.27
N LYS A 274 17.29 -8.80 -4.28
CA LYS A 274 18.13 -10.01 -4.21
C LYS A 274 19.62 -9.67 -4.19
N GLU A 275 20.05 -8.73 -5.01
CA GLU A 275 21.45 -8.29 -5.09
C GLU A 275 21.89 -7.58 -3.79
N THR A 276 21.05 -6.69 -3.24
CA THR A 276 21.30 -6.04 -1.95
C THR A 276 21.27 -7.03 -0.78
N LYS A 277 20.36 -8.01 -0.77
CA LYS A 277 20.37 -9.09 0.23
C LYS A 277 21.66 -9.90 0.17
N TYR A 278 22.11 -10.29 -1.02
CA TYR A 278 23.38 -11.02 -1.19
C TYR A 278 24.59 -10.20 -0.71
N ALA A 279 24.60 -8.88 -0.98
CA ALA A 279 25.63 -7.97 -0.48
C ALA A 279 25.58 -7.85 1.06
N TYR A 280 24.39 -7.79 1.66
CA TYR A 280 24.21 -7.78 3.11
C TYR A 280 24.68 -9.08 3.76
N ASP A 281 24.28 -10.25 3.24
CA ASP A 281 24.69 -11.57 3.75
C ASP A 281 26.22 -11.74 3.69
N LYS A 282 26.87 -11.18 2.67
CA LYS A 282 28.34 -11.14 2.57
C LYS A 282 28.96 -10.21 3.62
N LEU A 283 28.45 -8.98 3.76
CA LEU A 283 28.97 -8.01 4.71
C LEU A 283 28.75 -8.45 6.17
N SER A 284 27.64 -9.14 6.45
CA SER A 284 27.34 -9.75 7.75
C SER A 284 28.39 -10.80 8.13
N LYS A 285 28.76 -11.71 7.20
CA LYS A 285 29.84 -12.69 7.42
C LYS A 285 31.21 -12.04 7.61
N GLU A 286 31.50 -10.95 6.89
CA GLU A 286 32.72 -10.17 7.10
C GLU A 286 32.72 -9.46 8.48
N PHE A 287 31.55 -9.00 8.94
CA PHE A 287 31.36 -8.42 10.27
C PHE A 287 31.53 -9.48 11.38
N GLU A 288 30.90 -10.64 11.27
CA GLU A 288 31.09 -11.76 12.22
C GLU A 288 32.57 -12.18 12.30
N ALA A 289 33.26 -12.29 11.15
CA ALA A 289 34.68 -12.64 11.10
C ALA A 289 35.59 -11.55 11.69
N THR A 290 35.20 -10.28 11.65
CA THR A 290 35.94 -9.18 12.29
C THR A 290 35.61 -9.04 13.77
N ALA A 291 34.37 -9.28 14.19
CA ALA A 291 33.97 -9.38 15.59
C ALA A 291 34.70 -10.53 16.31
N LEU A 292 34.80 -11.70 15.68
CA LEU A 292 35.59 -12.83 16.20
C LEU A 292 37.07 -12.50 16.36
N LYS A 293 37.65 -11.73 15.43
CA LYS A 293 39.04 -11.24 15.56
C LYS A 293 39.17 -10.22 16.69
N PHE A 294 38.21 -9.30 16.82
CA PHE A 294 38.19 -8.31 17.88
C PHE A 294 38.09 -8.96 19.26
N SER A 295 37.21 -9.96 19.44
CA SER A 295 37.11 -10.74 20.69
C SER A 295 38.45 -11.37 21.06
N ARG A 296 39.12 -12.05 20.12
CA ARG A 296 40.45 -12.65 20.37
C ARG A 296 41.51 -11.62 20.75
N LEU A 297 41.53 -10.47 20.06
CA LEU A 297 42.43 -9.36 20.40
C LEU A 297 42.12 -8.75 21.78
N GLN A 298 40.85 -8.76 22.20
CA GLN A 298 40.43 -8.32 23.53
C GLN A 298 40.82 -9.35 24.61
N ASP A 299 40.70 -10.65 24.32
CA ASP A 299 41.17 -11.73 25.19
C ASP A 299 42.70 -11.70 25.35
N ASP A 300 43.45 -11.54 24.25
CA ASP A 300 44.91 -11.33 24.26
C ASP A 300 45.29 -10.07 25.06
N HIS A 301 44.54 -8.98 24.90
CA HIS A 301 44.76 -7.75 25.67
C HIS A 301 44.51 -7.98 27.17
N ASN A 302 43.40 -8.63 27.53
CA ASN A 302 43.10 -8.99 28.92
C ASN A 302 44.19 -9.89 29.53
N GLN A 303 44.72 -10.85 28.76
CA GLN A 303 45.82 -11.70 29.18
C GLN A 303 47.11 -10.88 29.41
N THR A 304 47.49 -9.99 28.49
CA THR A 304 48.66 -9.10 28.71
C THR A 304 48.48 -8.16 29.90
N MET A 305 47.25 -7.70 30.17
CA MET A 305 46.93 -6.90 31.36
C MET A 305 47.03 -7.71 32.65
N PHE A 306 46.61 -8.98 32.64
CA PHE A 306 46.77 -9.89 33.77
C PHE A 306 48.26 -10.17 34.06
N ASP A 307 49.06 -10.45 33.03
CA ASP A 307 50.50 -10.68 33.17
C ASP A 307 51.25 -9.42 33.62
N LEU A 308 50.79 -8.23 33.22
CA LEU A 308 51.28 -6.94 33.72
C LEU A 308 50.94 -6.74 35.21
N ASP A 309 49.71 -7.04 35.65
CA ASP A 309 49.31 -6.93 37.06
C ASP A 309 50.06 -7.95 37.95
N LYS A 310 50.23 -9.18 37.46
CA LYS A 310 51.08 -10.19 38.08
C LYS A 310 52.52 -9.72 38.21
N SER A 311 53.07 -9.08 37.18
CA SER A 311 54.42 -8.50 37.21
C SER A 311 54.52 -7.32 38.19
N LYS A 312 53.50 -6.46 38.26
CA LYS A 312 53.41 -5.39 39.27
C LYS A 312 53.37 -5.93 40.69
N LYS A 313 52.60 -6.99 40.95
CA LYS A 313 52.58 -7.68 42.26
C LYS A 313 53.95 -8.22 42.62
N VAL A 314 54.63 -8.93 41.72
CA VAL A 314 56.00 -9.41 41.96
C VAL A 314 56.98 -8.26 42.26
N ILE A 315 56.87 -7.11 41.57
CA ILE A 315 57.67 -5.91 41.86
C ILE A 315 57.31 -5.33 43.24
N GLN A 316 56.03 -5.26 43.59
CA GLN A 316 55.54 -4.74 44.87
C GLN A 316 55.95 -5.63 46.04
N ASP A 317 55.88 -6.96 45.89
CA ASP A 317 56.38 -7.94 46.83
C ASP A 317 57.90 -7.80 47.01
N LYS A 318 58.66 -7.61 45.92
CA LYS A 318 60.11 -7.36 46.00
C LYS A 318 60.46 -6.00 46.60
N MET A 319 59.62 -4.99 46.45
CA MET A 319 59.75 -3.72 47.17
C MET A 319 59.42 -3.87 48.66
N LEU A 320 58.44 -4.71 49.02
CA LEU A 320 58.16 -5.09 50.40
C LEU A 320 59.30 -5.89 51.00
N ASP A 321 59.85 -6.89 50.31
CA ASP A 321 61.07 -7.62 50.72
C ASP A 321 62.23 -6.65 50.98
N ALA A 322 62.49 -5.72 50.04
CA ALA A 322 63.56 -4.72 50.19
C ALA A 322 63.30 -3.76 51.36
N LYS A 323 62.04 -3.38 51.61
CA LYS A 323 61.63 -2.55 52.75
C LYS A 323 61.77 -3.32 54.07
N ILE A 324 61.38 -4.60 54.10
CA ILE A 324 61.59 -5.50 55.24
C ILE A 324 63.08 -5.64 55.51
N ILE A 325 63.93 -5.93 54.52
CA ILE A 325 65.40 -6.01 54.68
C ILE A 325 65.98 -4.67 55.18
N GLY A 326 65.47 -3.53 54.70
CA GLY A 326 65.85 -2.20 55.20
C GLY A 326 65.41 -1.96 56.65
N GLU A 327 64.19 -2.34 57.00
CA GLU A 327 63.65 -2.30 58.36
C GLU A 327 64.36 -3.30 59.27
N GLU A 328 64.80 -4.46 58.78
CA GLU A 328 65.63 -5.43 59.51
C GLU A 328 67.06 -4.92 59.70
N ALA A 329 67.65 -4.20 58.74
CA ALA A 329 68.94 -3.54 58.93
C ALA A 329 68.86 -2.41 59.97
N ILE A 330 67.74 -1.68 60.00
CA ILE A 330 67.43 -0.69 61.04
C ILE A 330 67.14 -1.39 62.38
N ARG A 331 66.40 -2.50 62.38
CA ARG A 331 66.08 -3.31 63.56
C ARG A 331 67.35 -3.89 64.15
N LEU A 332 68.26 -4.45 63.36
CA LEU A 332 69.57 -4.94 63.80
C LEU A 332 70.45 -3.82 64.35
N LYS A 333 70.46 -2.62 63.74
CA LYS A 333 71.13 -1.44 64.34
C LYS A 333 70.51 -1.03 65.68
N LEU A 334 69.18 -1.02 65.77
CA LEU A 334 68.46 -0.70 67.00
C LEU A 334 68.58 -1.82 68.05
N ASP A 335 68.75 -3.08 67.63
CA ASP A 335 68.89 -4.23 68.51
C ASP A 335 70.32 -4.38 68.99
N VAL A 336 71.35 -3.95 68.23
CA VAL A 336 72.70 -3.72 68.78
C VAL A 336 72.67 -2.61 69.85
N SER A 337 71.96 -1.51 69.58
CA SER A 337 71.76 -0.42 70.56
C SER A 337 70.94 -0.85 71.78
N LYS A 338 69.90 -1.68 71.59
CA LYS A 338 69.11 -2.23 72.69
C LYS A 338 69.83 -3.34 73.42
N LEU A 339 70.60 -4.22 72.78
CA LEU A 339 71.41 -5.25 73.46
C LEU A 339 72.46 -4.61 74.38
N SER A 340 73.01 -3.46 73.98
CA SER A 340 73.82 -2.62 74.87
C SER A 340 73.04 -2.18 76.11
N LYS A 341 71.79 -1.72 75.95
CA LYS A 341 70.92 -1.24 77.06
C LYS A 341 70.20 -2.34 77.85
N THR A 342 69.93 -3.50 77.26
CA THR A 342 69.32 -4.65 77.93
C THR A 342 70.36 -5.45 78.69
N ARG A 343 71.65 -5.39 78.30
CA ARG A 343 72.73 -5.78 79.20
C ARG A 343 72.69 -4.98 80.51
N GLU A 344 72.51 -3.65 80.45
CA GLU A 344 72.37 -2.77 81.63
C GLU A 344 71.02 -2.93 82.39
N LEU A 345 69.95 -3.35 81.71
CA LEU A 345 68.62 -3.53 82.31
C LEU A 345 68.34 -4.95 82.82
N LEU A 346 68.96 -5.99 82.28
CA LEU A 346 68.82 -7.37 82.77
C LEU A 346 69.52 -7.56 84.12
N GLU A 347 70.61 -6.82 84.38
CA GLU A 347 71.17 -6.66 85.74
C GLU A 347 70.16 -6.12 86.76
N LYS A 348 69.16 -5.34 86.31
CA LYS A 348 68.11 -4.77 87.19
C LYS A 348 66.82 -5.58 87.24
N LYS A 349 66.45 -6.30 86.17
CA LYS A 349 65.12 -6.96 86.07
C LYS A 349 65.04 -8.36 86.67
N ILE A 350 66.18 -9.05 86.87
CA ILE A 350 66.23 -10.30 87.65
C ILE A 350 65.71 -10.09 89.09
N LEU A 351 65.82 -8.87 89.62
CA LEU A 351 65.34 -8.51 90.96
C LEU A 351 63.80 -8.39 91.08
N ALA A 352 63.08 -8.25 89.96
CA ALA A 352 61.65 -7.89 89.96
C ALA A 352 60.68 -9.02 89.59
N MET A 353 61.12 -10.03 88.81
CA MET A 353 60.21 -11.07 88.30
C MET A 353 59.72 -12.08 89.36
N ASN A 354 60.24 -12.03 90.59
CA ASN A 354 59.82 -12.92 91.67
C ASN A 354 58.50 -12.51 92.35
N THR A 355 57.99 -11.28 92.14
CA THR A 355 56.85 -10.74 92.92
C THR A 355 55.48 -10.85 92.24
N GLU A 356 55.42 -11.06 90.93
CA GLU A 356 54.16 -10.97 90.15
C GLU A 356 53.42 -12.32 90.00
N LYS A 357 54.06 -13.43 90.43
CA LYS A 357 53.53 -14.79 90.29
C LYS A 357 52.31 -15.07 91.21
N ASP A 358 52.19 -14.35 92.31
CA ASP A 358 51.25 -14.69 93.39
C ASP A 358 49.80 -14.20 93.15
N GLU A 359 49.60 -13.18 92.30
CA GLU A 359 48.27 -12.56 92.12
C GLU A 359 47.29 -13.38 91.27
N LEU A 360 47.79 -14.17 90.31
CA LEU A 360 46.95 -14.89 89.32
C LEU A 360 46.08 -16.03 89.89
N ASN A 361 46.25 -16.42 91.15
CA ASN A 361 45.44 -17.50 91.76
C ASN A 361 44.03 -17.05 92.19
N SER A 362 43.74 -15.75 92.22
CA SER A 362 42.50 -15.19 92.78
C SER A 362 41.23 -15.44 91.94
N ASP A 363 41.32 -15.31 90.61
CA ASP A 363 40.12 -15.17 89.76
C ASP A 363 39.37 -16.46 89.42
N ARG A 364 39.93 -17.63 89.77
CA ARG A 364 39.33 -18.95 89.45
C ARG A 364 37.98 -19.22 90.15
N THR A 365 37.59 -18.42 91.14
CA THR A 365 36.43 -18.68 92.01
C THR A 365 35.10 -18.09 91.50
N LYS A 366 35.12 -17.05 90.69
CA LYS A 366 33.92 -16.23 90.39
C LYS A 366 32.95 -16.84 89.35
N LEU A 367 33.36 -17.84 88.58
CA LEU A 367 32.61 -18.35 87.41
C LEU A 367 31.59 -19.48 87.69
N ARG A 368 31.41 -19.92 88.95
CA ARG A 368 30.52 -21.07 89.29
C ARG A 368 29.05 -20.74 89.60
N GLN A 369 28.65 -19.47 89.70
CA GLN A 369 27.30 -19.10 90.15
C GLN A 369 26.26 -18.81 89.04
N ARG A 370 26.63 -18.85 87.75
CA ARG A 370 25.74 -18.35 86.66
C ARG A 370 24.78 -19.38 86.04
N ILE A 371 24.91 -20.67 86.37
CA ILE A 371 24.26 -21.76 85.61
C ILE A 371 22.85 -22.14 86.11
N TYR A 372 22.48 -21.81 87.35
CA TYR A 372 21.27 -22.35 88.01
C TYR A 372 19.92 -21.65 87.66
N MET A 373 19.90 -20.57 86.86
CA MET A 373 18.73 -19.69 86.74
C MET A 373 17.84 -19.88 85.49
N LEU A 374 18.17 -20.76 84.55
CA LEU A 374 17.53 -20.80 83.22
C LEU A 374 16.62 -22.02 82.95
N GLU A 375 16.36 -22.87 83.94
CA GLU A 375 15.62 -24.14 83.76
C GLU A 375 14.16 -24.13 84.27
N LYS A 376 13.54 -22.95 84.47
CA LYS A 376 12.21 -22.86 85.14
C LYS A 376 11.19 -21.87 84.52
N GLU A 377 11.19 -21.69 83.20
CA GLU A 377 10.26 -20.77 82.51
C GLU A 377 9.54 -21.37 81.28
N MET A 378 9.52 -22.70 81.10
CA MET A 378 9.05 -23.36 79.86
C MET A 378 7.71 -24.12 79.89
N ASP A 379 7.00 -24.22 81.02
CA ASP A 379 5.88 -25.18 81.17
C ASP A 379 4.43 -24.62 81.11
N ASP A 380 4.20 -23.29 81.17
CA ASP A 380 2.89 -22.75 81.59
C ASP A 380 1.89 -22.26 80.51
N PHE A 381 2.16 -22.38 79.20
CA PHE A 381 1.24 -21.88 78.14
C PHE A 381 0.68 -22.96 77.21
N LYS A 382 -0.18 -23.84 77.74
CA LYS A 382 -0.79 -24.94 76.95
C LYS A 382 -2.28 -25.25 77.25
N LYS A 383 -3.07 -24.26 77.67
CA LYS A 383 -4.53 -24.39 77.84
C LYS A 383 -5.28 -23.09 77.49
N TYR A 384 -6.01 -23.08 76.38
CA TYR A 384 -7.38 -22.53 76.27
C TYR A 384 -7.94 -22.83 74.87
N ILE A 385 -8.61 -23.97 74.77
CA ILE A 385 -9.52 -24.37 73.67
C ILE A 385 -10.86 -24.56 74.38
N ASP A 386 -11.87 -23.70 74.16
CA ASP A 386 -13.24 -23.96 74.66
C ASP A 386 -14.38 -23.07 74.10
N GLU A 387 -14.15 -22.13 73.17
CA GLU A 387 -15.18 -21.18 72.69
C GLU A 387 -15.60 -21.37 71.22
N ASP A 388 -15.89 -22.61 70.83
CA ASP A 388 -16.30 -22.96 69.46
C ASP A 388 -17.60 -23.80 69.47
N LYS A 389 -18.74 -23.18 69.85
CA LYS A 389 -19.93 -23.99 70.20
C LYS A 389 -21.35 -23.43 70.06
N ARG A 390 -21.62 -22.30 69.39
CA ARG A 390 -23.00 -21.74 69.32
C ARG A 390 -23.39 -21.03 68.02
N HIS A 391 -24.38 -21.63 67.33
CA HIS A 391 -25.38 -21.06 66.39
C HIS A 391 -25.21 -21.22 64.86
N ILE A 392 -25.13 -22.46 64.35
CA ILE A 392 -25.67 -22.81 63.02
C ILE A 392 -26.45 -24.14 63.12
N GLU A 393 -27.54 -24.26 62.35
CA GLU A 393 -28.49 -25.38 62.14
C GLU A 393 -29.78 -25.44 63.01
N GLY A 394 -30.96 -25.42 62.34
CA GLY A 394 -32.26 -25.29 63.03
C GLY A 394 -33.59 -25.36 62.23
N MET A 395 -33.59 -25.86 60.98
CA MET A 395 -34.74 -26.44 60.23
C MET A 395 -36.09 -25.73 59.94
N MET A 396 -36.68 -26.21 58.83
CA MET A 396 -37.87 -25.81 58.05
C MET A 396 -39.26 -26.30 58.57
N LYS A 397 -40.31 -25.93 57.78
CA LYS A 397 -41.70 -26.45 57.67
C LYS A 397 -42.77 -25.69 58.50
N GLU A 398 -44.06 -25.61 58.11
CA GLU A 398 -44.85 -26.47 57.20
C GLU A 398 -46.04 -25.75 56.50
N LYS A 399 -46.74 -26.45 55.60
CA LYS A 399 -47.90 -25.99 54.80
C LYS A 399 -48.99 -27.06 54.89
N ASP A 400 -50.21 -26.76 55.35
CA ASP A 400 -51.38 -27.59 54.99
C ASP A 400 -52.79 -26.98 55.19
N VAL A 401 -53.78 -27.66 54.59
CA VAL A 401 -55.26 -27.60 54.72
C VAL A 401 -56.07 -26.70 53.75
N LEU A 402 -57.07 -27.35 53.12
CA LEU A 402 -57.98 -26.90 52.06
C LEU A 402 -59.47 -26.98 52.47
N THR A 403 -60.29 -26.07 51.93
CA THR A 403 -61.69 -26.30 51.43
C THR A 403 -62.85 -26.74 52.35
N LYS A 404 -63.99 -26.01 52.29
CA LYS A 404 -65.38 -26.59 52.20
C LYS A 404 -66.53 -25.58 51.97
N SER A 405 -67.52 -25.99 51.15
CA SER A 405 -68.98 -25.69 51.19
C SER A 405 -69.63 -24.85 50.06
N VAL A 406 -70.84 -25.26 49.64
CA VAL A 406 -71.51 -24.97 48.33
C VAL A 406 -73.07 -24.99 48.42
N GLN A 407 -73.75 -24.10 47.68
CA GLN A 407 -75.15 -24.08 47.13
C GLN A 407 -76.46 -24.23 47.96
N ARG A 408 -77.39 -23.27 47.70
CA ARG A 408 -78.86 -23.36 47.39
C ARG A 408 -79.40 -21.93 47.10
N MET A 409 -80.63 -21.64 46.61
CA MET A 409 -81.86 -22.39 46.23
C MET A 409 -82.64 -21.60 45.12
N GLN A 410 -83.69 -22.15 44.48
CA GLN A 410 -84.53 -21.43 43.47
C GLN A 410 -85.95 -22.04 43.33
N VAL A 411 -86.94 -21.23 42.87
CA VAL A 411 -88.30 -21.56 42.35
C VAL A 411 -89.43 -22.01 43.31
N LEU A 412 -90.50 -21.18 43.47
CA LEU A 412 -91.89 -21.60 43.82
C LEU A 412 -92.96 -20.47 43.68
N GLN A 413 -93.52 -20.17 42.48
CA GLN A 413 -94.80 -19.42 42.38
C GLN A 413 -95.51 -19.48 41.00
N GLN A 414 -96.48 -20.38 40.86
CA GLN A 414 -97.47 -20.43 39.75
C GLN A 414 -98.79 -21.00 40.30
N ASP A 415 -99.82 -20.18 40.62
CA ASP A 415 -101.19 -20.65 40.89
C ASP A 415 -102.21 -19.52 41.19
N GLN A 416 -102.82 -18.86 40.19
CA GLN A 416 -104.13 -18.17 40.37
C GLN A 416 -104.80 -17.70 39.06
N ASN A 417 -105.91 -18.36 38.68
CA ASN A 417 -106.90 -17.86 37.70
C ASN A 417 -108.15 -18.79 37.61
N LYS A 418 -109.38 -18.25 37.76
CA LYS A 418 -110.72 -18.70 37.26
C LYS A 418 -111.88 -18.55 38.28
N LEU A 419 -112.91 -17.74 37.96
CA LEU A 419 -114.30 -17.84 38.49
C LEU A 419 -115.29 -16.97 37.67
N ILE A 420 -116.39 -17.53 37.13
CA ILE A 420 -117.41 -16.84 36.30
C ILE A 420 -118.83 -17.41 36.62
N PHE A 421 -119.91 -16.63 36.36
CA PHE A 421 -121.29 -17.05 35.96
C PHE A 421 -122.47 -16.85 36.95
N ILE A 422 -123.70 -16.77 36.37
CA ILE A 422 -125.09 -16.86 36.94
C ILE A 422 -125.79 -15.55 37.41
N GLN A 423 -126.85 -15.09 36.71
CA GLN A 423 -128.26 -14.89 37.19
C GLN A 423 -129.15 -14.05 36.20
N GLU A 424 -130.26 -14.61 35.68
CA GLU A 424 -131.26 -13.89 34.86
C GLU A 424 -132.66 -14.59 34.82
N GLN A 425 -133.74 -13.80 34.61
CA GLN A 425 -135.16 -14.13 34.23
C GLN A 425 -136.17 -14.82 35.18
N SER A 426 -137.43 -14.28 35.20
CA SER A 426 -138.73 -15.01 35.30
C SER A 426 -139.97 -14.06 35.20
N LYS A 427 -141.17 -14.60 34.87
CA LYS A 427 -142.55 -14.05 35.09
C LYS A 427 -142.98 -12.79 34.26
N LYS A 428 -144.13 -12.60 33.58
CA LYS A 428 -145.31 -13.38 33.05
C LYS A 428 -146.19 -14.16 34.05
N LYS A 429 -147.53 -14.23 33.97
CA LYS A 429 -148.52 -14.20 32.86
C LYS A 429 -149.96 -14.02 33.46
N LEU A 430 -151.04 -14.15 32.66
CA LEU A 430 -152.49 -14.10 33.01
C LEU A 430 -153.03 -12.65 33.20
N GLU A 431 -154.31 -12.30 32.98
CA GLU A 431 -155.59 -13.06 32.97
C GLU A 431 -156.61 -12.50 31.92
N VAL A 432 -157.70 -13.24 31.63
CA VAL A 432 -158.65 -13.04 30.50
C VAL A 432 -160.08 -13.55 30.91
N GLU A 433 -161.17 -13.23 30.16
CA GLU A 433 -162.18 -14.22 29.62
C GLU A 433 -163.70 -13.85 29.56
N LEU A 434 -164.26 -12.93 30.33
CA LEU A 434 -165.72 -12.94 30.61
C LEU A 434 -166.65 -12.27 29.55
N ASP A 435 -166.53 -12.69 28.28
CA ASP A 435 -166.75 -11.83 27.10
C ASP A 435 -167.89 -12.27 26.13
N LEU A 436 -168.81 -13.15 26.56
CA LEU A 436 -169.71 -13.88 25.64
C LEU A 436 -171.21 -13.60 25.88
N TYR A 437 -172.03 -13.88 24.86
CA TYR A 437 -173.50 -13.83 24.84
C TYR A 437 -174.23 -12.48 24.92
N PHE A 438 -173.53 -11.32 25.03
CA PHE A 438 -174.02 -10.02 24.50
C PHE A 438 -174.06 -10.01 22.93
N ILE A 439 -174.22 -11.19 22.33
CA ILE A 439 -173.81 -11.54 20.98
C ILE A 439 -174.99 -11.59 20.01
N GLU A 440 -176.13 -12.12 20.45
CA GLU A 440 -177.16 -12.66 19.54
C GLU A 440 -178.21 -11.65 19.09
N ASN A 441 -178.81 -10.86 19.98
CA ASN A 441 -179.74 -9.78 19.58
C ASN A 441 -178.97 -8.67 18.83
N ASN A 442 -177.70 -8.51 19.19
CA ASN A 442 -176.71 -7.78 18.42
C ASN A 442 -176.67 -8.23 16.94
N LYS A 443 -176.98 -9.49 16.55
CA LYS A 443 -176.87 -9.98 15.16
C LYS A 443 -177.80 -9.33 14.13
N GLN A 444 -179.06 -9.00 14.46
CA GLN A 444 -179.97 -8.43 13.45
C GLN A 444 -179.82 -6.91 13.29
N LYS A 445 -179.48 -6.18 14.36
CA LYS A 445 -178.95 -4.81 14.22
C LYS A 445 -177.54 -4.78 13.61
N LYS A 446 -176.71 -5.81 13.85
CA LYS A 446 -175.49 -6.03 13.07
C LYS A 446 -175.81 -6.23 11.60
N ALA A 447 -176.89 -6.89 11.17
CA ALA A 447 -177.14 -7.14 9.74
C ALA A 447 -177.41 -5.86 8.90
N ILE A 448 -178.29 -4.97 9.35
CA ILE A 448 -178.53 -3.69 8.62
C ILE A 448 -177.33 -2.76 8.78
N GLY A 449 -176.78 -2.67 10.00
CA GLY A 449 -175.51 -1.99 10.24
C GLY A 449 -174.31 -2.65 9.53
N GLN A 450 -174.41 -3.90 9.05
CA GLN A 450 -173.38 -4.59 8.30
C GLN A 450 -173.42 -4.13 6.86
N LEU A 451 -174.58 -3.98 6.24
CA LEU A 451 -174.67 -3.48 4.86
C LEU A 451 -174.26 -1.99 4.76
N GLU A 452 -174.60 -1.17 5.75
CA GLU A 452 -174.10 0.22 5.81
C GLU A 452 -172.60 0.27 6.14
N ARG A 453 -172.12 -0.52 7.11
CA ARG A 453 -170.67 -0.71 7.33
C ARG A 453 -169.97 -1.40 6.18
N GLU A 454 -170.62 -2.14 5.30
CA GLU A 454 -169.99 -2.81 4.15
C GLU A 454 -169.84 -1.81 3.01
N ARG A 455 -170.78 -0.89 2.81
CA ARG A 455 -170.56 0.29 1.95
C ARG A 455 -169.42 1.15 2.48
N ASP A 456 -169.46 1.48 3.78
CA ASP A 456 -168.47 2.38 4.37
C ASP A 456 -167.11 1.68 4.54
N LYS A 457 -167.08 0.37 4.83
CA LYS A 457 -165.87 -0.45 4.70
C LYS A 457 -165.38 -0.50 3.27
N LEU A 458 -166.20 -0.73 2.25
CA LEU A 458 -165.67 -0.79 0.89
C LEU A 458 -165.11 0.57 0.43
N ALA A 459 -165.53 1.68 1.05
CA ALA A 459 -164.88 2.98 0.90
C ALA A 459 -163.59 3.11 1.73
N GLU A 460 -163.58 2.70 3.01
CA GLU A 460 -162.38 2.66 3.87
C GLU A 460 -161.34 1.67 3.32
N ASP A 461 -161.69 0.41 3.08
CA ASP A 461 -160.91 -0.64 2.41
C ASP A 461 -160.34 -0.15 1.06
N HIS A 462 -161.04 0.70 0.29
CA HIS A 462 -160.50 1.30 -0.95
C HIS A 462 -159.50 2.44 -0.65
N ILE A 463 -159.74 3.27 0.37
CA ILE A 463 -158.79 4.28 0.83
C ILE A 463 -157.54 3.59 1.41
N GLU A 464 -157.69 2.56 2.24
CA GLU A 464 -156.61 1.71 2.76
C GLU A 464 -155.87 0.96 1.66
N LEU A 465 -156.54 0.41 0.63
CA LEU A 465 -155.83 -0.17 -0.52
C LEU A 465 -155.06 0.88 -1.30
N THR A 466 -155.62 2.08 -1.47
CA THR A 466 -154.92 3.17 -2.18
C THR A 466 -153.70 3.63 -1.38
N GLN A 467 -153.86 3.82 -0.06
CA GLN A 467 -152.80 4.25 0.83
C GLN A 467 -151.73 3.16 1.01
N THR A 468 -152.10 1.88 1.12
CA THR A 468 -151.11 0.79 1.11
C THR A 468 -150.42 0.62 -0.24
N ILE A 469 -151.04 0.95 -1.37
CA ILE A 469 -150.36 1.02 -2.67
C ILE A 469 -149.36 2.20 -2.70
N GLU A 470 -149.72 3.36 -2.16
CA GLU A 470 -148.82 4.51 -2.04
C GLU A 470 -147.65 4.21 -1.08
N ASP A 471 -147.90 3.62 0.08
CA ASP A 471 -146.89 3.19 1.04
C ASP A 471 -145.95 2.15 0.40
N ASN A 472 -146.48 1.12 -0.28
CA ASN A 472 -145.66 0.14 -1.01
C ASN A 472 -144.84 0.78 -2.14
N MET A 473 -145.39 1.80 -2.82
CA MET A 473 -144.67 2.54 -3.87
C MET A 473 -143.53 3.39 -3.28
N GLU A 474 -143.73 4.04 -2.13
CA GLU A 474 -142.67 4.76 -1.43
C GLU A 474 -141.64 3.79 -0.83
N ASP A 475 -142.05 2.63 -0.31
CA ASP A 475 -141.14 1.56 0.14
C ASP A 475 -140.28 1.05 -1.04
N ILE A 476 -140.87 0.80 -2.21
CA ILE A 476 -140.13 0.47 -3.43
C ILE A 476 -139.18 1.61 -3.82
N ARG A 477 -139.55 2.87 -3.62
CA ARG A 477 -138.69 4.04 -3.88
C ARG A 477 -137.51 4.09 -2.90
N GLN A 478 -137.76 3.88 -1.61
CA GLN A 478 -136.72 3.78 -0.57
C GLN A 478 -135.78 2.60 -0.81
N LYS A 479 -136.30 1.42 -1.18
CA LYS A 479 -135.46 0.26 -1.56
C LYS A 479 -134.63 0.53 -2.81
N LYS A 480 -135.16 1.25 -3.81
CA LYS A 480 -134.37 1.68 -4.99
C LYS A 480 -133.24 2.63 -4.62
N VAL A 481 -133.47 3.59 -3.72
CA VAL A 481 -132.42 4.48 -3.18
C VAL A 481 -131.37 3.66 -2.41
N MET A 482 -131.80 2.76 -1.52
CA MET A 482 -130.89 1.89 -0.76
C MET A 482 -130.03 0.99 -1.67
N ILE A 483 -130.61 0.45 -2.76
CA ILE A 483 -129.87 -0.33 -3.77
C ILE A 483 -128.87 0.55 -4.52
N PHE A 484 -129.21 1.81 -4.82
CA PHE A 484 -128.29 2.76 -5.45
C PHE A 484 -127.10 3.07 -4.53
N ASP A 485 -127.35 3.35 -3.24
CA ASP A 485 -126.30 3.62 -2.25
C ASP A 485 -125.42 2.39 -1.98
N LEU A 486 -126.01 1.18 -1.95
CA LEU A 486 -125.25 -0.07 -1.85
C LEU A 486 -124.39 -0.32 -3.11
N LYS A 487 -124.88 -0.03 -4.32
CA LYS A 487 -124.06 -0.10 -5.54
C LYS A 487 -122.94 0.94 -5.56
N LYS A 488 -123.22 2.17 -5.10
CA LYS A 488 -122.24 3.24 -4.99
C LYS A 488 -121.12 2.86 -4.01
N THR A 489 -121.48 2.44 -2.80
CA THR A 489 -120.51 1.98 -1.79
C THR A 489 -119.73 0.74 -2.23
N THR A 490 -120.35 -0.20 -2.96
CA THR A 490 -119.64 -1.33 -3.58
C THR A 490 -118.58 -0.84 -4.57
N SER A 491 -118.93 0.08 -5.48
CA SER A 491 -117.98 0.67 -6.44
C SER A 491 -116.87 1.47 -5.75
N GLU A 492 -117.17 2.22 -4.68
CA GLU A 492 -116.17 2.91 -3.86
C GLU A 492 -115.21 1.93 -3.17
N LEU A 493 -115.69 0.77 -2.70
CA LEU A 493 -114.87 -0.28 -2.10
C LEU A 493 -114.01 -1.01 -3.14
N GLU A 494 -114.55 -1.34 -4.32
CA GLU A 494 -113.79 -1.92 -5.42
C GLU A 494 -112.64 -0.99 -5.88
N ASN A 495 -112.92 0.31 -5.99
CA ASN A 495 -111.91 1.31 -6.31
C ASN A 495 -110.84 1.42 -5.20
N LYS A 496 -111.22 1.36 -3.92
CA LYS A 496 -110.26 1.30 -2.80
C LYS A 496 -109.40 0.04 -2.85
N VAL A 497 -109.97 -1.12 -3.17
CA VAL A 497 -109.22 -2.38 -3.33
C VAL A 497 -108.21 -2.27 -4.47
N ARG A 498 -108.59 -1.74 -5.64
CA ARG A 498 -107.65 -1.48 -6.75
C ARG A 498 -106.53 -0.51 -6.36
N GLN A 499 -106.85 0.59 -5.67
CA GLN A 499 -105.84 1.52 -5.17
C GLN A 499 -104.85 0.83 -4.21
N GLN A 500 -105.34 -0.01 -3.30
CA GLN A 500 -104.50 -0.78 -2.38
C GLN A 500 -103.64 -1.84 -3.09
N GLN A 501 -104.17 -2.51 -4.13
CA GLN A 501 -103.38 -3.43 -4.96
C GLN A 501 -102.25 -2.69 -5.68
N ASN A 502 -102.53 -1.55 -6.32
CA ASN A 502 -101.52 -0.75 -7.00
C ASN A 502 -100.43 -0.24 -6.02
N LEU A 503 -100.82 0.20 -4.82
CA LEU A 503 -99.90 0.60 -3.75
C LEU A 503 -99.04 -0.58 -3.27
N TYR A 504 -99.61 -1.77 -3.12
CA TYR A 504 -98.88 -2.97 -2.74
C TYR A 504 -97.90 -3.42 -3.83
N GLU A 505 -98.29 -3.37 -5.11
CA GLU A 505 -97.40 -3.69 -6.23
C GLU A 505 -96.25 -2.69 -6.35
N ALA A 506 -96.51 -1.39 -6.17
CA ALA A 506 -95.48 -0.35 -6.10
C ALA A 506 -94.51 -0.61 -4.93
N MET A 507 -95.01 -0.78 -3.70
CA MET A 507 -94.16 -1.10 -2.54
C MET A 507 -93.37 -2.41 -2.71
N ARG A 508 -93.94 -3.42 -3.40
CA ARG A 508 -93.24 -4.67 -3.70
C ARG A 508 -92.13 -4.46 -4.73
N SER A 509 -92.36 -3.63 -5.74
CA SER A 509 -91.34 -3.20 -6.70
C SER A 509 -90.21 -2.45 -6.01
N ASP A 510 -90.54 -1.45 -5.19
CA ASP A 510 -89.56 -0.64 -4.46
C ASP A 510 -88.77 -1.46 -3.44
N ARG A 511 -89.43 -2.38 -2.72
CA ARG A 511 -88.73 -3.33 -1.83
C ARG A 511 -87.75 -4.20 -2.61
N ASN A 512 -88.13 -4.67 -3.79
CA ASN A 512 -87.25 -5.50 -4.63
C ASN A 512 -86.09 -4.69 -5.23
N SER A 513 -86.29 -3.42 -5.60
CA SER A 513 -85.21 -2.54 -6.08
C SER A 513 -84.23 -2.18 -4.96
N LEU A 514 -84.74 -1.85 -3.77
CA LEU A 514 -83.93 -1.59 -2.56
C LEU A 514 -83.17 -2.85 -2.10
N GLN A 515 -83.78 -4.04 -2.19
CA GLN A 515 -83.10 -5.33 -1.95
C GLN A 515 -81.91 -5.51 -2.91
N LYS A 516 -82.09 -5.19 -4.20
CA LYS A 516 -81.03 -5.29 -5.22
C LYS A 516 -79.91 -4.28 -4.97
N LEU A 517 -80.25 -3.02 -4.71
CA LEU A 517 -79.29 -1.96 -4.34
C LEU A 517 -78.50 -2.30 -3.07
N LEU A 518 -79.16 -2.88 -2.05
CA LEU A 518 -78.49 -3.36 -0.84
C LEU A 518 -77.53 -4.52 -1.16
N GLN A 519 -77.89 -5.43 -2.06
CA GLN A 519 -77.03 -6.54 -2.47
C GLN A 519 -75.83 -6.08 -3.30
N GLU A 520 -76.02 -5.12 -4.19
CA GLU A 520 -74.95 -4.46 -4.96
C GLU A 520 -73.99 -3.69 -4.03
N SER A 521 -74.52 -2.85 -3.13
CA SER A 521 -73.71 -2.08 -2.17
C SER A 521 -72.95 -2.96 -1.16
N THR A 522 -73.55 -4.09 -0.73
CA THR A 522 -72.84 -5.05 0.14
C THR A 522 -71.76 -5.82 -0.60
N ALA A 523 -71.95 -6.17 -1.89
CA ALA A 523 -70.91 -6.74 -2.72
C ALA A 523 -69.75 -5.76 -2.95
N GLU A 524 -70.05 -4.51 -3.29
CA GLU A 524 -69.09 -3.42 -3.49
C GLU A 524 -68.29 -3.13 -2.20
N THR A 525 -68.96 -3.11 -1.04
CA THR A 525 -68.31 -3.03 0.27
C THR A 525 -67.37 -4.22 0.52
N GLY A 526 -67.74 -5.41 0.04
CA GLY A 526 -66.90 -6.61 0.06
C GLY A 526 -65.64 -6.47 -0.81
N GLU A 527 -65.76 -5.90 -2.00
CA GLU A 527 -64.61 -5.59 -2.86
C GLU A 527 -63.71 -4.52 -2.26
N LEU A 528 -64.27 -3.45 -1.72
CA LEU A 528 -63.50 -2.40 -1.05
C LEU A 528 -62.72 -2.96 0.14
N LYS A 529 -63.30 -3.88 0.92
CA LYS A 529 -62.58 -4.61 1.99
C LYS A 529 -61.45 -5.49 1.44
N LYS A 530 -61.62 -6.13 0.27
CA LYS A 530 -60.53 -6.88 -0.38
C LYS A 530 -59.41 -5.95 -0.86
N LYS A 531 -59.75 -4.85 -1.55
CA LYS A 531 -58.79 -3.82 -2.00
C LYS A 531 -58.01 -3.22 -0.83
N LEU A 532 -58.68 -2.93 0.29
CA LEU A 532 -58.06 -2.41 1.51
C LEU A 532 -57.09 -3.43 2.14
N LYS A 533 -57.42 -4.73 2.15
CA LYS A 533 -56.46 -5.77 2.58
C LYS A 533 -55.22 -5.85 1.69
N ILE A 534 -55.38 -5.75 0.36
CA ILE A 534 -54.24 -5.76 -0.59
C ILE A 534 -53.35 -4.53 -0.38
N LEU A 535 -53.96 -3.35 -0.22
CA LEU A 535 -53.25 -2.11 0.09
C LEU A 535 -52.52 -2.18 1.44
N PHE A 536 -53.13 -2.78 2.46
CA PHE A 536 -52.48 -3.01 3.75
C PHE A 536 -51.24 -3.91 3.59
N HIS A 537 -51.32 -4.98 2.80
CA HIS A 537 -50.17 -5.84 2.51
C HIS A 537 -49.06 -5.11 1.75
N HIS A 538 -49.41 -4.26 0.77
CA HIS A 538 -48.45 -3.38 0.10
C HIS A 538 -47.81 -2.37 1.06
N ILE A 539 -48.56 -1.82 2.01
CA ILE A 539 -48.04 -0.89 3.02
C ILE A 539 -47.03 -1.59 3.93
N GLU A 540 -47.31 -2.80 4.41
CA GLU A 540 -46.34 -3.56 5.23
C GLU A 540 -45.10 -3.96 4.42
N GLN A 541 -45.26 -4.40 3.17
CA GLN A 541 -44.13 -4.70 2.28
C GLN A 541 -43.25 -3.46 2.05
N LEU A 542 -43.85 -2.29 1.77
CA LEU A 542 -43.11 -1.04 1.58
C LEU A 542 -42.43 -0.56 2.88
N LYS A 543 -43.02 -0.78 4.05
CA LYS A 543 -42.37 -0.52 5.35
C LYS A 543 -41.15 -1.42 5.55
N GLU A 544 -41.25 -2.70 5.19
CA GLU A 544 -40.14 -3.63 5.31
C GLU A 544 -39.01 -3.28 4.32
N ASP A 545 -39.34 -2.93 3.07
CA ASP A 545 -38.38 -2.42 2.08
C ASP A 545 -37.68 -1.15 2.59
N ILE A 546 -38.42 -0.18 3.16
CA ILE A 546 -37.84 1.02 3.79
C ILE A 546 -36.89 0.62 4.92
N GLY A 547 -37.30 -0.26 5.84
CA GLY A 547 -36.46 -0.72 6.94
C GLY A 547 -35.20 -1.48 6.48
N GLN A 548 -35.26 -2.21 5.36
CA GLN A 548 -34.09 -2.82 4.74
C GLN A 548 -33.16 -1.76 4.11
N LYS A 549 -33.73 -0.75 3.43
CA LYS A 549 -32.95 0.37 2.86
C LYS A 549 -32.28 1.23 3.93
N GLU A 550 -32.94 1.50 5.06
CA GLU A 550 -32.36 2.19 6.21
C GLU A 550 -31.19 1.39 6.81
N LYS A 551 -31.35 0.08 7.01
CA LYS A 551 -30.27 -0.81 7.46
C LYS A 551 -29.07 -0.80 6.50
N GLN A 552 -29.33 -0.74 5.18
CA GLN A 552 -28.26 -0.64 4.19
C GLN A 552 -27.58 0.73 4.21
N LEU A 553 -28.34 1.83 4.30
CA LEU A 553 -27.82 3.19 4.42
C LEU A 553 -26.87 3.33 5.62
N ILE A 554 -27.25 2.77 6.78
CA ILE A 554 -26.41 2.77 8.00
C ILE A 554 -25.11 1.97 7.78
N LYS A 555 -25.15 0.85 7.04
CA LYS A 555 -23.92 0.12 6.68
C LYS A 555 -23.03 0.97 5.78
N ASP A 556 -23.60 1.57 4.74
CA ASP A 556 -22.87 2.38 3.77
C ASP A 556 -22.26 3.64 4.41
N GLU A 557 -22.97 4.31 5.32
CA GLU A 557 -22.44 5.40 6.14
C GLU A 557 -21.26 4.97 7.02
N ASN A 558 -21.34 3.78 7.63
CA ASN A 558 -20.26 3.26 8.47
C ASN A 558 -19.02 2.90 7.63
N VAL A 559 -19.21 2.35 6.43
CA VAL A 559 -18.12 2.13 5.45
C VAL A 559 -17.52 3.47 5.01
N MET A 560 -18.35 4.47 4.67
CA MET A 560 -17.89 5.82 4.33
C MET A 560 -17.14 6.51 5.48
N ARG A 561 -17.54 6.30 6.74
CA ARG A 561 -16.80 6.78 7.93
C ARG A 561 -15.45 6.08 8.09
N LYS A 562 -15.34 4.78 7.80
CA LYS A 562 -14.04 4.06 7.79
C LYS A 562 -13.13 4.56 6.67
N LEU A 563 -13.65 4.62 5.43
CA LEU A 563 -12.91 5.10 4.26
C LEU A 563 -12.42 6.55 4.41
N ASN A 564 -13.21 7.43 5.03
CA ASN A 564 -12.74 8.80 5.31
C ASN A 564 -11.62 8.84 6.36
N LYS A 565 -11.68 8.02 7.42
CA LYS A 565 -10.58 7.89 8.38
C LYS A 565 -9.31 7.34 7.73
N GLU A 566 -9.43 6.30 6.90
CA GLU A 566 -8.30 5.73 6.15
C GLU A 566 -7.70 6.75 5.18
N LYS A 567 -8.54 7.49 4.44
CA LYS A 567 -8.12 8.60 3.57
C LYS A 567 -7.37 9.70 4.31
N ASP A 568 -7.82 10.10 5.50
CA ASP A 568 -7.15 11.14 6.28
C ASP A 568 -5.85 10.62 6.94
N ASN A 569 -5.80 9.34 7.37
CA ASN A 569 -4.57 8.68 7.77
C ASN A 569 -3.54 8.61 6.61
N LEU A 570 -3.99 8.23 5.41
CA LEU A 570 -3.14 8.18 4.21
C LEU A 570 -2.63 9.57 3.81
N LYS A 571 -3.42 10.64 3.98
CA LYS A 571 -2.92 12.02 3.81
C LYS A 571 -1.81 12.35 4.80
N ILE A 572 -1.97 11.98 6.08
CA ILE A 572 -0.96 12.23 7.12
C ILE A 572 0.33 11.46 6.79
N GLU A 573 0.23 10.20 6.37
CA GLU A 573 1.41 9.44 5.94
C GLU A 573 2.07 10.07 4.71
N VAL A 574 1.30 10.40 3.65
CA VAL A 574 1.84 11.07 2.45
C VAL A 574 2.55 12.37 2.81
N MET A 575 1.99 13.19 3.71
CA MET A 575 2.63 14.43 4.16
C MET A 575 3.92 14.15 4.92
N SER A 576 3.94 13.14 5.80
CA SER A 576 5.16 12.70 6.50
C SER A 576 6.24 12.19 5.52
N ARG A 577 5.86 11.43 4.48
CA ARG A 577 6.80 11.00 3.43
C ARG A 577 7.32 12.17 2.60
N ILE A 578 6.52 13.19 2.33
CA ILE A 578 6.95 14.41 1.64
C ILE A 578 8.01 15.16 2.47
N ASP A 579 7.82 15.29 3.78
CA ASP A 579 8.80 15.91 4.67
C ASP A 579 10.08 15.06 4.79
N GLN A 580 9.98 13.73 4.86
CA GLN A 580 11.15 12.82 4.79
C GLN A 580 11.92 12.98 3.46
N ILE A 581 11.22 13.10 2.33
CA ILE A 581 11.85 13.35 1.02
C ILE A 581 12.50 14.74 0.98
N ARG A 582 11.94 15.73 1.68
CA ARG A 582 12.50 17.07 1.77
C ARG A 582 13.79 17.11 2.58
N THR A 583 13.81 16.51 3.78
CA THR A 583 15.02 16.42 4.60
C THR A 583 16.12 15.65 3.89
N LEU A 584 15.81 14.49 3.31
CA LEU A 584 16.76 13.71 2.50
C LEU A 584 17.32 14.49 1.29
N LYS A 585 16.52 15.37 0.66
CA LYS A 585 17.00 16.25 -0.43
C LYS A 585 17.94 17.35 0.08
N GLU A 586 17.72 17.85 1.29
CA GLU A 586 18.59 18.85 1.94
C GLU A 586 19.92 18.19 2.35
N GLU A 587 19.89 17.02 3.00
CA GLU A 587 21.09 16.20 3.31
C GLU A 587 21.88 15.82 2.04
N LEU A 588 21.20 15.37 0.98
CA LEU A 588 21.83 15.03 -0.31
C LEU A 588 22.51 16.25 -0.96
N LYS A 589 21.96 17.45 -0.75
CA LYS A 589 22.57 18.70 -1.22
C LYS A 589 23.81 19.04 -0.41
N GLU A 590 23.76 18.92 0.92
CA GLU A 590 24.92 19.12 1.79
C GLU A 590 26.06 18.14 1.46
N LYS A 591 25.75 16.86 1.24
CA LYS A 591 26.73 15.85 0.85
C LYS A 591 27.36 16.12 -0.52
N ARG A 592 26.61 16.65 -1.49
CA ARG A 592 27.15 17.13 -2.78
C ARG A 592 27.98 18.42 -2.65
N ASP A 593 27.69 19.27 -1.67
CA ASP A 593 28.52 20.44 -1.37
C ASP A 593 29.84 20.03 -0.69
N GLU A 594 29.79 19.03 0.19
CA GLU A 594 30.94 18.41 0.84
C GLU A 594 31.82 17.65 -0.16
N GLU A 595 31.25 16.81 -1.04
CA GLU A 595 31.93 16.16 -2.16
C GLU A 595 32.67 17.18 -3.04
N ARG A 596 32.01 18.29 -3.40
CA ARG A 596 32.63 19.36 -4.20
C ARG A 596 33.75 20.09 -3.46
N ARG A 597 33.74 20.17 -2.13
CA ARG A 597 34.86 20.71 -1.32
C ARG A 597 36.02 19.71 -1.28
N LEU A 598 35.75 18.43 -1.01
CA LEU A 598 36.76 17.37 -0.98
C LEU A 598 37.44 17.21 -2.34
N HIS A 599 36.68 17.25 -3.44
CA HIS A 599 37.24 17.17 -4.79
C HIS A 599 38.18 18.35 -5.13
N LYS A 600 37.85 19.58 -4.67
CA LYS A 600 38.76 20.73 -4.79
C LYS A 600 40.04 20.52 -3.99
N CYS A 601 39.92 20.06 -2.74
CA CYS A 601 41.08 19.76 -1.88
C CYS A 601 41.98 18.67 -2.50
N LEU A 602 41.40 17.62 -3.09
CA LEU A 602 42.15 16.60 -3.83
C LEU A 602 42.92 17.22 -5.02
N ILE A 603 42.29 18.09 -5.83
CA ILE A 603 42.98 18.78 -6.93
C ILE A 603 44.13 19.68 -6.44
N GLU A 604 43.97 20.34 -5.29
CA GLU A 604 45.02 21.18 -4.70
C GLU A 604 46.17 20.35 -4.12
N ASN A 605 45.87 19.23 -3.46
CA ASN A 605 46.86 18.26 -2.99
C ASN A 605 47.62 17.63 -4.17
N ASP A 606 46.93 17.22 -5.23
CA ASP A 606 47.52 16.70 -6.47
C ASP A 606 48.49 17.70 -7.13
N ARG A 607 48.14 18.99 -7.13
CA ARG A 607 49.04 20.06 -7.62
C ARG A 607 50.26 20.19 -6.72
N THR A 608 50.08 20.11 -5.41
CA THR A 608 51.15 20.20 -4.41
C THR A 608 52.12 19.03 -4.54
N ILE A 609 51.61 17.80 -4.65
CA ILE A 609 52.41 16.58 -4.88
C ILE A 609 53.20 16.70 -6.18
N ARG A 610 52.58 17.15 -7.28
CA ARG A 610 53.27 17.37 -8.57
C ARG A 610 54.34 18.46 -8.50
N GLN A 611 54.18 19.46 -7.65
CA GLN A 611 55.20 20.48 -7.43
C GLN A 611 56.37 19.92 -6.62
N GLN A 612 56.07 19.28 -5.48
CA GLN A 612 57.08 18.62 -4.63
C GLN A 612 57.90 17.57 -5.39
N ALA A 613 57.26 16.80 -6.29
CA ALA A 613 57.96 15.85 -7.15
C ALA A 613 59.00 16.52 -8.07
N LYS A 614 58.68 17.68 -8.65
CA LYS A 614 59.63 18.47 -9.46
C LYS A 614 60.74 19.08 -8.61
N ASP A 615 60.40 19.57 -7.42
CA ASP A 615 61.37 20.15 -6.50
C ASP A 615 62.38 19.07 -6.04
N LEU A 616 61.90 17.85 -5.78
CA LEU A 616 62.74 16.68 -5.52
C LEU A 616 63.61 16.28 -6.72
N GLU A 617 63.04 16.26 -7.93
CA GLU A 617 63.80 16.00 -9.17
C GLU A 617 64.91 17.05 -9.37
N GLN A 618 64.62 18.34 -9.12
CA GLN A 618 65.62 19.39 -9.15
C GLN A 618 66.72 19.17 -8.10
N ILE A 619 66.38 18.87 -6.85
CA ILE A 619 67.34 18.59 -5.78
C ILE A 619 68.20 17.35 -6.11
N MET A 620 67.61 16.31 -6.72
CA MET A 620 68.37 15.14 -7.19
C MET A 620 69.35 15.51 -8.30
N ASN A 621 68.94 16.32 -9.28
CA ASN A 621 69.82 16.82 -10.34
C ASN A 621 70.96 17.69 -9.77
N GLU A 622 70.67 18.58 -8.82
CA GLU A 622 71.67 19.40 -8.12
C GLU A 622 72.66 18.53 -7.33
N ARG A 623 72.16 17.54 -6.58
CA ARG A 623 72.98 16.53 -5.87
C ARG A 623 73.90 15.79 -6.85
N ASP A 624 73.40 15.37 -7.99
CA ASP A 624 74.18 14.55 -8.95
C ASP A 624 75.22 15.39 -9.70
N VAL A 625 74.94 16.68 -9.95
CA VAL A 625 75.92 17.65 -10.42
C VAL A 625 77.02 17.88 -9.37
N ILE A 626 76.65 18.11 -8.10
CA ILE A 626 77.61 18.30 -7.01
C ILE A 626 78.44 17.03 -6.79
N GLY A 627 77.83 15.85 -6.80
CA GLY A 627 78.52 14.56 -6.70
C GLY A 627 79.52 14.36 -7.84
N SER A 628 79.12 14.67 -9.08
CA SER A 628 80.02 14.64 -10.25
C SER A 628 81.19 15.62 -10.12
N GLN A 629 80.96 16.82 -9.56
CA GLN A 629 82.03 17.78 -9.29
C GLN A 629 82.97 17.28 -8.19
N LEU A 630 82.44 16.68 -7.13
CA LEU A 630 83.20 16.18 -5.98
C LEU A 630 84.10 15.00 -6.39
N VAL A 631 83.60 14.08 -7.23
CA VAL A 631 84.43 13.02 -7.84
C VAL A 631 85.59 13.63 -8.63
N ARG A 632 85.33 14.58 -9.54
CA ARG A 632 86.41 15.25 -10.31
C ARG A 632 87.44 15.94 -9.41
N ARG A 633 87.00 16.57 -8.30
CA ARG A 633 87.91 17.19 -7.33
C ARG A 633 88.74 16.15 -6.57
N ASN A 634 88.17 14.99 -6.23
CA ASN A 634 88.93 13.89 -5.65
C ASN A 634 89.96 13.33 -6.63
N ASP A 635 89.62 13.21 -7.92
CA ASP A 635 90.57 12.80 -8.98
C ASP A 635 91.70 13.83 -9.15
N GLU A 636 91.38 15.13 -9.16
CA GLU A 636 92.39 16.22 -9.16
C GLU A 636 93.31 16.12 -7.93
N ILE A 637 92.77 15.90 -6.74
CA ILE A 637 93.55 15.73 -5.49
C ILE A 637 94.43 14.48 -5.56
N ALA A 638 93.92 13.36 -6.09
CA ALA A 638 94.70 12.13 -6.27
C ALA A 638 95.89 12.35 -7.24
N LEU A 639 95.65 13.02 -8.37
CA LEU A 639 96.69 13.38 -9.33
C LEU A 639 97.74 14.34 -8.72
N LEU A 640 97.30 15.31 -7.91
CA LEU A 640 98.21 16.22 -7.20
C LEU A 640 99.05 15.49 -6.15
N ASN A 641 98.46 14.57 -5.38
CA ASN A 641 99.17 13.75 -4.40
C ASN A 641 100.21 12.84 -5.06
N GLU A 642 99.90 12.22 -6.20
CA GLU A 642 100.86 11.43 -6.96
C GLU A 642 101.99 12.31 -7.54
N LYS A 643 101.66 13.52 -8.02
CA LYS A 643 102.67 14.49 -8.46
C LYS A 643 103.59 14.93 -7.31
N ILE A 644 103.05 15.15 -6.11
CA ILE A 644 103.84 15.46 -4.91
C ILE A 644 104.76 14.28 -4.56
N ARG A 645 104.25 13.04 -4.58
CA ARG A 645 105.03 11.82 -4.34
C ARG A 645 106.21 11.69 -5.33
N ILE A 646 105.97 11.91 -6.62
CA ILE A 646 107.01 11.89 -7.66
C ILE A 646 108.04 13.00 -7.43
N LEU A 647 107.61 14.21 -7.08
CA LEU A 647 108.51 15.33 -6.78
C LEU A 647 109.35 15.08 -5.52
N GLN A 648 108.76 14.52 -4.46
CA GLN A 648 109.48 14.11 -3.24
C GLN A 648 110.52 13.02 -3.54
N ALA A 649 110.18 12.00 -4.32
CA ALA A 649 111.12 10.95 -4.71
C ALA A 649 112.26 11.51 -5.60
N THR A 650 111.97 12.53 -6.42
CA THR A 650 112.97 13.23 -7.24
C THR A 650 113.88 14.11 -6.38
N LEU A 651 113.31 14.82 -5.39
CA LEU A 651 114.05 15.66 -4.45
C LEU A 651 115.01 14.82 -3.60
N ALA A 652 114.55 13.71 -3.01
CA ALA A 652 115.38 12.82 -2.20
C ALA A 652 116.58 12.23 -2.98
N ARG A 653 116.38 11.90 -4.28
CA ARG A 653 117.50 11.53 -5.17
C ARG A 653 118.46 12.70 -5.41
N GLY A 654 117.92 13.90 -5.61
CA GLY A 654 118.70 15.14 -5.76
C GLY A 654 119.54 15.46 -4.51
N GLU A 655 118.96 15.32 -3.32
CA GLU A 655 119.63 15.46 -2.02
C GLU A 655 120.75 14.42 -1.87
N THR A 656 120.47 13.14 -2.14
CA THR A 656 121.48 12.07 -2.11
C THR A 656 122.66 12.37 -3.06
N HIS A 657 122.38 12.84 -4.28
CA HIS A 657 123.43 13.24 -5.22
C HIS A 657 124.18 14.50 -4.78
N TYR A 658 123.51 15.45 -4.13
CA TYR A 658 124.14 16.65 -3.60
C TYR A 658 125.08 16.34 -2.43
N GLU A 659 124.68 15.45 -1.52
CA GLU A 659 125.54 14.92 -0.44
C GLU A 659 126.78 14.20 -1.00
N GLN A 660 126.61 13.35 -2.01
CA GLN A 660 127.73 12.73 -2.74
C GLN A 660 128.70 13.78 -3.30
N ARG A 661 128.21 14.87 -3.89
CA ARG A 661 129.07 15.96 -4.39
C ARG A 661 129.71 16.79 -3.28
N ILE A 662 129.07 16.95 -2.12
CA ILE A 662 129.72 17.57 -0.95
C ILE A 662 130.89 16.71 -0.46
N GLU A 663 130.73 15.39 -0.39
CA GLU A 663 131.81 14.49 0.04
C GLU A 663 132.92 14.42 -1.02
N ASP A 664 132.61 14.39 -2.32
CA ASP A 664 133.61 14.55 -3.40
C ASP A 664 134.43 15.84 -3.20
N ILE A 665 133.76 16.98 -2.96
CA ILE A 665 134.41 18.28 -2.71
C ILE A 665 135.24 18.24 -1.42
N ARG A 666 134.81 17.52 -0.39
CA ARG A 666 135.57 17.35 0.86
C ARG A 666 136.84 16.53 0.63
N LEU A 667 136.75 15.42 -0.09
CA LEU A 667 137.88 14.58 -0.48
C LEU A 667 138.87 15.38 -1.34
N LEU A 668 138.39 16.13 -2.34
CA LEU A 668 139.22 17.03 -3.14
C LEU A 668 139.88 18.13 -2.30
N LYS A 669 139.19 18.69 -1.29
CA LYS A 669 139.78 19.67 -0.36
C LYS A 669 140.86 19.05 0.53
N LEU A 670 140.71 17.78 0.94
CA LEU A 670 141.76 17.04 1.66
C LEU A 670 142.96 16.77 0.75
N GLU A 671 142.73 16.37 -0.50
CA GLU A 671 143.79 16.14 -1.49
C GLU A 671 144.55 17.43 -1.82
N VAL A 672 143.84 18.57 -2.00
CA VAL A 672 144.48 19.89 -2.16
C VAL A 672 145.29 20.28 -0.92
N LYS A 673 144.87 19.91 0.30
CA LYS A 673 145.68 20.11 1.51
C LYS A 673 146.93 19.22 1.50
N ARG A 674 146.81 17.94 1.13
CA ARG A 674 147.91 16.97 0.98
C ARG A 674 148.96 17.49 0.00
N LEU A 675 148.54 17.83 -1.22
CA LEU A 675 149.40 18.39 -2.27
C LEU A 675 150.04 19.74 -1.87
N ARG A 676 149.35 20.59 -1.09
CA ARG A 676 149.93 21.82 -0.53
C ARG A 676 150.98 21.52 0.55
N GLN A 677 150.77 20.51 1.38
CA GLN A 677 151.76 20.06 2.37
C GLN A 677 152.99 19.46 1.67
N GLU A 678 152.81 18.60 0.67
CA GLU A 678 153.90 18.09 -0.17
C GLU A 678 154.66 19.22 -0.87
N LYS A 679 153.97 20.18 -1.50
CA LYS A 679 154.60 21.37 -2.08
C LYS A 679 155.42 22.15 -1.04
N ASN A 680 154.90 22.34 0.17
CA ASN A 680 155.61 23.08 1.22
C ASN A 680 156.83 22.31 1.74
N LEU A 681 156.76 20.98 1.86
CA LEU A 681 157.89 20.13 2.21
C LEU A 681 158.97 20.17 1.10
N MET A 682 158.57 20.02 -0.17
CA MET A 682 159.47 20.15 -1.32
C MET A 682 160.07 21.55 -1.42
N SER A 683 159.33 22.61 -1.07
CA SER A 683 159.84 23.99 -1.03
C SER A 683 160.82 24.23 0.12
N LYS A 684 160.68 23.54 1.26
CA LYS A 684 161.69 23.52 2.33
C LYS A 684 162.92 22.71 1.91
N SER A 685 162.74 21.60 1.20
CA SER A 685 163.86 20.90 0.56
C SER A 685 164.56 21.78 -0.48
N LEU A 686 163.84 22.70 -1.13
CA LEU A 686 164.39 23.66 -2.08
C LEU A 686 165.14 24.82 -1.40
N SER A 687 164.76 25.24 -0.19
CA SER A 687 165.59 26.18 0.60
C SER A 687 166.88 25.52 1.04
N ASN A 688 166.84 24.26 1.49
CA ASN A 688 168.06 23.50 1.78
C ASN A 688 168.94 23.31 0.52
N MET A 689 168.34 23.29 -0.67
CA MET A 689 169.07 23.29 -1.95
C MET A 689 169.83 24.61 -2.20
N VAL A 690 169.47 25.74 -1.56
CA VAL A 690 170.27 26.98 -1.63
C VAL A 690 171.52 26.87 -0.78
N ASP A 691 171.41 26.33 0.44
CA ASP A 691 172.57 26.09 1.31
C ASP A 691 173.50 25.04 0.69
N LEU A 692 172.94 23.92 0.20
CA LEU A 692 173.68 22.93 -0.58
C LEU A 692 174.27 23.51 -1.87
N LYS A 693 173.66 24.54 -2.48
CA LYS A 693 174.27 25.26 -3.62
C LYS A 693 175.42 26.18 -3.21
N GLN A 694 175.39 26.77 -2.01
CA GLN A 694 176.52 27.53 -1.48
C GLN A 694 177.67 26.59 -1.08
N GLU A 695 177.35 25.44 -0.49
CA GLU A 695 178.30 24.38 -0.17
C GLU A 695 178.89 23.76 -1.44
N ILE A 696 178.06 23.50 -2.47
CA ILE A 696 178.52 23.18 -3.82
C ILE A 696 179.38 24.31 -4.38
N PHE A 697 179.06 25.61 -4.20
CA PHE A 697 179.93 26.69 -4.69
C PHE A 697 181.28 26.77 -3.97
N HIS A 698 181.32 26.46 -2.66
CA HIS A 698 182.57 26.36 -1.92
C HIS A 698 183.39 25.15 -2.35
N LEU A 699 182.76 23.98 -2.42
CA LEU A 699 183.36 22.76 -2.95
C LEU A 699 183.79 22.94 -4.41
N GLU A 700 183.02 23.60 -5.27
CA GLU A 700 183.36 23.93 -6.65
C GLU A 700 184.47 24.96 -6.74
N ARG A 701 184.63 25.87 -5.77
CA ARG A 701 185.78 26.79 -5.72
C ARG A 701 187.07 26.06 -5.36
N ASP A 702 187.02 25.14 -4.40
CA ASP A 702 188.19 24.36 -3.98
C ASP A 702 188.48 23.20 -4.95
N LEU A 703 187.44 22.67 -5.59
CA LEU A 703 187.49 21.77 -6.74
C LEU A 703 187.90 22.49 -8.02
N THR A 704 187.67 23.80 -8.22
CA THR A 704 188.23 24.54 -9.38
C THR A 704 189.67 24.97 -9.13
N LYS A 705 190.11 25.20 -7.88
CA LYS A 705 191.55 25.25 -7.56
C LYS A 705 192.22 23.90 -7.86
N SER A 706 191.61 22.80 -7.40
CA SER A 706 192.12 21.44 -7.63
C SER A 706 192.02 21.03 -9.10
N ARG A 707 190.94 21.39 -9.79
CA ARG A 707 190.73 21.14 -11.22
C ARG A 707 191.59 22.05 -12.07
N LEU A 708 191.85 23.33 -11.80
CA LEU A 708 192.83 24.10 -12.58
C LEU A 708 194.22 23.44 -12.54
N LYS A 709 194.57 22.81 -11.41
CA LYS A 709 195.77 21.99 -11.26
C LYS A 709 195.68 20.67 -12.06
N CYS A 710 194.52 20.03 -12.12
CA CYS A 710 194.29 18.79 -12.90
C CYS A 710 194.01 19.03 -14.39
N THR A 711 193.37 20.12 -14.83
CA THR A 711 193.07 20.45 -16.24
C THR A 711 194.24 21.08 -16.98
N ALA A 712 195.29 21.46 -16.25
CA ALA A 712 196.61 21.63 -16.83
C ALA A 712 197.22 20.28 -17.29
N LEU A 713 196.81 19.17 -16.66
CA LEU A 713 197.28 17.80 -16.95
C LEU A 713 196.28 17.01 -17.83
N GLU A 714 194.98 17.17 -17.60
CA GLU A 714 193.87 16.49 -18.31
C GLU A 714 193.52 17.16 -19.64
N LYS A 715 194.15 18.31 -19.96
CA LYS A 715 194.14 18.87 -21.33
C LYS A 715 194.77 17.95 -22.37
N GLU A 716 195.53 16.93 -21.94
CA GLU A 716 196.07 15.90 -22.84
C GLU A 716 195.08 14.79 -23.22
N VAL A 717 194.03 14.50 -22.42
CA VAL A 717 193.29 13.22 -22.50
C VAL A 717 191.78 13.37 -22.67
N GLN A 718 191.41 14.08 -23.74
CA GLN A 718 190.19 13.87 -24.54
C GLN A 718 188.81 14.16 -23.90
N ASN A 719 188.20 15.22 -24.43
CA ASN A 719 186.80 15.64 -24.25
C ASN A 719 185.90 14.98 -25.34
N PRO A 720 184.55 15.11 -25.34
CA PRO A 720 183.69 14.20 -24.58
C PRO A 720 182.38 13.76 -25.32
N LEU A 721 181.51 13.04 -24.60
CA LEU A 721 180.03 13.10 -24.60
C LEU A 721 179.23 13.10 -25.94
N ASN A 722 178.33 12.13 -26.02
CA ASN A 722 177.04 12.24 -26.74
C ASN A 722 175.93 12.66 -25.73
N ILE A 723 174.66 12.83 -26.19
CA ILE A 723 173.35 12.69 -25.45
C ILE A 723 172.33 13.88 -25.56
N HIS A 724 171.23 13.63 -26.32
CA HIS A 724 169.81 14.09 -26.11
C HIS A 724 169.43 15.58 -26.40
N ARG A 725 168.15 16.05 -26.48
CA ARG A 725 166.77 15.50 -26.22
C ARG A 725 165.66 16.39 -26.85
N TRP A 726 164.45 15.83 -27.10
CA TRP A 726 163.08 16.36 -26.80
C TRP A 726 161.93 16.28 -27.83
N ARG A 727 160.71 16.25 -27.24
CA ARG A 727 159.35 15.92 -27.73
C ARG A 727 158.37 16.98 -27.18
N LYS A 728 157.23 17.20 -27.83
CA LYS A 728 156.05 17.92 -27.28
C LYS A 728 154.75 17.46 -27.98
N LEU A 729 153.55 17.83 -27.51
CA LEU A 729 152.79 17.29 -26.36
C LEU A 729 151.30 17.57 -26.65
N GLU A 730 150.38 16.69 -26.22
CA GLU A 730 149.00 16.59 -26.76
C GLU A 730 147.93 17.40 -25.98
N GLY A 731 146.81 17.68 -26.66
CA GLY A 731 145.55 18.23 -26.13
C GLY A 731 144.55 18.54 -27.26
N SER A 732 143.26 18.26 -27.09
CA SER A 732 142.25 18.37 -28.18
C SER A 732 140.85 18.77 -27.67
N ASP A 733 140.10 19.48 -28.50
CA ASP A 733 138.73 20.00 -28.25
C ASP A 733 137.61 19.03 -28.68
N PRO A 734 136.35 19.24 -28.22
CA PRO A 734 135.18 18.43 -28.62
C PRO A 734 134.76 18.62 -30.10
N GLU A 735 134.22 17.56 -30.72
CA GLU A 735 133.92 17.53 -32.16
C GLU A 735 132.68 18.33 -32.61
N LEU A 736 132.76 18.84 -33.85
CA LEU A 736 131.73 19.56 -34.59
C LEU A 736 130.37 18.83 -34.68
N LEU A 737 130.37 17.50 -34.53
CA LEU A 737 129.21 16.62 -34.68
C LEU A 737 128.13 16.90 -33.62
N ASP A 738 128.51 17.15 -32.37
CA ASP A 738 127.57 17.35 -31.25
C ASP A 738 126.79 18.67 -31.37
N LEU A 739 127.43 19.73 -31.89
CA LEU A 739 126.72 20.98 -32.20
C LEU A 739 125.69 20.79 -33.33
N LEU A 740 126.04 20.04 -34.37
CA LEU A 740 125.13 19.77 -35.50
C LEU A 740 123.88 18.99 -35.07
N GLN A 741 124.02 17.96 -34.23
CA GLN A 741 122.87 17.23 -33.69
C GLN A 741 121.96 18.14 -32.84
N LYS A 742 122.55 19.02 -32.03
CA LYS A 742 121.80 19.96 -31.18
C LYS A 742 121.01 20.99 -32.00
N ILE A 743 121.56 21.47 -33.12
CA ILE A 743 120.87 22.37 -34.06
C ILE A 743 119.65 21.67 -34.70
N GLN A 744 119.80 20.43 -35.19
CA GLN A 744 118.68 19.68 -35.78
C GLN A 744 117.56 19.40 -34.78
N HIS A 745 117.89 19.10 -33.53
CA HIS A 745 116.90 18.90 -32.46
C HIS A 745 116.10 20.17 -32.16
N LEU A 746 116.77 21.33 -32.12
CA LEU A 746 116.12 22.62 -31.91
C LEU A 746 115.23 23.02 -33.11
N GLN A 747 115.67 22.75 -34.35
CA GLN A 747 114.86 23.02 -35.55
C GLN A 747 113.57 22.19 -35.60
N LYS A 748 113.62 20.90 -35.28
CA LYS A 748 112.40 20.06 -35.18
C LYS A 748 111.42 20.59 -34.12
N ARG A 749 111.94 20.97 -32.94
CA ARG A 749 111.11 21.54 -31.87
C ARG A 749 110.48 22.88 -32.25
N LEU A 750 111.21 23.73 -32.98
CA LEU A 750 110.71 25.01 -33.48
C LEU A 750 109.56 24.82 -34.48
N LEU A 751 109.70 23.88 -35.43
CA LEU A 751 108.65 23.55 -36.40
C LEU A 751 107.37 23.05 -35.71
N GLN A 752 107.51 22.16 -34.72
CA GLN A 752 106.38 21.62 -33.97
C GLN A 752 105.63 22.69 -33.16
N GLN A 753 106.36 23.59 -32.49
CA GLN A 753 105.73 24.74 -31.80
C GLN A 753 105.10 25.74 -32.79
N GLY A 754 105.68 25.90 -33.98
CA GLY A 754 105.08 26.68 -35.07
C GLY A 754 103.73 26.13 -35.52
N SER A 755 103.62 24.80 -35.74
CA SER A 755 102.34 24.17 -36.10
C SER A 755 101.28 24.32 -35.01
N GLU A 756 101.63 24.11 -33.74
CA GLU A 756 100.69 24.30 -32.63
C GLU A 756 100.19 25.75 -32.51
N ALA A 757 101.05 26.74 -32.76
CA ALA A 757 100.68 28.14 -32.71
C ALA A 757 99.65 28.49 -33.79
N VAL A 758 99.87 28.04 -35.04
CA VAL A 758 98.93 28.23 -36.16
C VAL A 758 97.59 27.55 -35.89
N GLU A 759 97.60 26.36 -35.29
CA GLU A 759 96.38 25.61 -34.98
C GLU A 759 95.56 26.27 -33.86
N ARG A 760 96.21 26.78 -32.80
CA ARG A 760 95.54 27.62 -31.78
C ARG A 760 94.99 28.92 -32.37
N GLU A 761 95.72 29.58 -33.27
CA GLU A 761 95.25 30.82 -33.93
C GLU A 761 94.00 30.55 -34.79
N ARG A 762 93.95 29.39 -35.47
CA ARG A 762 92.77 28.95 -36.23
C ARG A 762 91.56 28.69 -35.32
N GLN A 763 91.76 28.03 -34.18
CA GLN A 763 90.71 27.82 -33.18
C GLN A 763 90.19 29.15 -32.62
N LEU A 764 91.09 30.09 -32.31
CA LEU A 764 90.74 31.42 -31.80
C LEU A 764 89.90 32.21 -32.81
N LYS A 765 90.29 32.24 -34.09
CA LYS A 765 89.50 32.84 -35.18
C LYS A 765 88.13 32.18 -35.37
N THR A 766 87.98 30.87 -35.11
CA THR A 766 86.65 30.23 -35.12
C THR A 766 85.79 30.64 -33.93
N ALA A 767 86.38 30.76 -32.73
CA ALA A 767 85.68 31.22 -31.53
C ALA A 767 85.21 32.69 -31.66
N GLU A 768 86.04 33.57 -32.20
CA GLU A 768 85.70 34.97 -32.48
C GLU A 768 84.52 35.10 -33.46
N ARG A 769 84.51 34.31 -34.54
CA ARG A 769 83.37 34.27 -35.48
C ARG A 769 82.09 33.78 -34.79
N LEU A 770 82.19 32.76 -33.94
CA LEU A 770 81.04 32.23 -33.20
C LEU A 770 80.47 33.28 -32.23
N TYR A 771 81.36 34.00 -31.52
CA TYR A 771 81.01 35.09 -30.62
C TYR A 771 80.34 36.27 -31.34
N ILE A 772 80.88 36.68 -32.50
CA ILE A 772 80.29 37.75 -33.32
C ILE A 772 78.90 37.33 -33.84
N ASN A 773 78.75 36.09 -34.31
CA ASN A 773 77.46 35.56 -34.75
C ASN A 773 76.43 35.50 -33.61
N LEU A 774 76.80 34.99 -32.44
CA LEU A 774 75.95 34.99 -31.24
C LEU A 774 75.55 36.41 -30.82
N ARG A 775 76.49 37.37 -30.86
CA ARG A 775 76.21 38.78 -30.56
C ARG A 775 75.25 39.41 -31.57
N GLN A 776 75.35 39.08 -32.85
CA GLN A 776 74.39 39.53 -33.87
C GLN A 776 73.00 38.88 -33.71
N VAL A 777 72.93 37.61 -33.32
CA VAL A 777 71.65 36.93 -33.03
C VAL A 777 70.98 37.56 -31.81
N LEU A 778 71.72 37.80 -30.72
CA LEU A 778 71.21 38.49 -29.53
C LEU A 778 70.76 39.93 -29.84
N ALA A 779 71.49 40.68 -30.65
CA ALA A 779 71.10 42.03 -31.07
C ALA A 779 69.84 42.06 -31.97
N LYS A 780 69.47 40.94 -32.60
CA LYS A 780 68.25 40.78 -33.41
C LYS A 780 67.06 40.23 -32.62
N GLN A 781 67.23 39.84 -31.35
CA GLN A 781 66.09 39.46 -30.51
C GLN A 781 65.46 40.71 -29.87
N PRO A 782 64.12 40.88 -29.95
CA PRO A 782 63.46 41.99 -29.30
C PRO A 782 63.57 41.88 -27.78
N GLY A 783 64.08 42.94 -27.14
CA GLY A 783 64.31 42.98 -25.71
C GLY A 783 63.03 42.79 -24.86
N PRO A 784 63.17 42.50 -23.55
CA PRO A 784 62.04 42.17 -22.68
C PRO A 784 60.91 43.21 -22.67
N GLY A 785 61.24 44.50 -22.83
CA GLY A 785 60.27 45.59 -22.95
C GLY A 785 59.35 45.45 -24.17
N ILE A 786 59.93 45.28 -25.36
CA ILE A 786 59.19 45.13 -26.63
C ILE A 786 58.30 43.89 -26.58
N LYS A 787 58.78 42.79 -25.98
CA LYS A 787 58.01 41.55 -25.82
C LYS A 787 56.78 41.75 -24.90
N ASN A 788 56.91 42.57 -23.87
CA ASN A 788 55.80 42.96 -22.98
C ASN A 788 54.82 43.94 -23.65
N GLU A 789 55.29 44.90 -24.44
CA GLU A 789 54.43 45.80 -25.23
C GLU A 789 53.66 45.06 -26.32
N LEU A 790 54.28 44.09 -27.00
CA LEU A 790 53.60 43.21 -27.95
C LEU A 790 52.50 42.39 -27.25
N SER A 791 52.78 41.85 -26.05
CA SER A 791 51.77 41.12 -25.27
C SER A 791 50.62 42.03 -24.78
N LYS A 792 50.89 43.29 -24.45
CA LYS A 792 49.87 44.29 -24.10
C LYS A 792 49.01 44.68 -25.30
N THR A 793 49.61 45.00 -26.44
CA THR A 793 48.88 45.37 -27.67
C THR A 793 48.07 44.21 -28.23
N GLN A 794 48.60 42.97 -28.18
CA GLN A 794 47.87 41.77 -28.60
C GLN A 794 46.68 41.44 -27.67
N ARG A 795 46.79 41.72 -26.36
CA ARG A 795 45.64 41.67 -25.42
C ARG A 795 44.62 42.77 -25.69
N ALA A 796 45.06 44.00 -25.97
CA ALA A 796 44.17 45.11 -26.33
C ALA A 796 43.41 44.85 -27.64
N LEU A 797 44.07 44.25 -28.64
CA LEU A 797 43.45 43.82 -29.90
C LEU A 797 42.42 42.70 -29.68
N LYS A 798 42.70 41.69 -28.84
CA LYS A 798 41.69 40.69 -28.45
C LYS A 798 40.50 41.32 -27.72
N ALA A 799 40.73 42.27 -26.81
CA ALA A 799 39.65 42.98 -26.10
C ALA A 799 38.78 43.83 -27.05
N ARG A 800 39.39 44.49 -28.07
CA ARG A 800 38.65 45.19 -29.12
C ARG A 800 37.90 44.25 -30.06
N GLY A 801 38.49 43.11 -30.43
CA GLY A 801 37.86 42.10 -31.28
C GLY A 801 36.63 41.46 -30.64
N ASN A 802 36.63 41.28 -29.31
CA ASN A 802 35.45 40.79 -28.59
C ASN A 802 34.33 41.85 -28.48
N LYS A 803 34.66 43.16 -28.49
CA LYS A 803 33.70 44.28 -28.55
C LYS A 803 33.18 44.60 -29.96
N LEU A 804 33.52 43.79 -30.96
CA LEU A 804 33.04 43.87 -32.34
C LEU A 804 32.25 42.60 -32.74
N LYS A 805 31.83 41.81 -31.74
CA LYS A 805 30.98 40.62 -31.88
C LYS A 805 29.75 40.62 -30.94
N GLU A 806 29.53 41.74 -30.27
CA GLU A 806 28.22 42.26 -29.82
C GLU A 806 27.93 43.47 -30.70
#